data_AF-A0A812WWU1-F1
#
_entry.id   AF-A0A812WWU1-F1
#
_cell.length_a   1.000
_cell.length_b   1.000
_cell.length_c   1.000
_cell.angle_alpha   90.00
_cell.angle_beta   90.00
_cell.angle_gamma   90.00
#
_symmetry.space_group_name_H-M   'P 1'
#
loop_
_entity.id
_entity.type
_entity.pdbx_description
1 polymer ?
#
loop_
_entity_poly.entity_id
_entity_poly.type
_entity_poly.pdbx_seq_one_letter_code
_entity_poly.pdbx_strand_id
1 'polypeptide(L)'
;MESGSAALPARRWAAILLTASIGIASADDLVQTVDLYRAMAKPPDGKETNPVSNNNLADVMGVLRYVHQEVIVEHVAGDPERTSRKYGIDSFGHYRMKIRNPDSILKDPSKLAMPGFGRYGAFDYGVATSLDLLEGVVANGDYVGISKEDSPQINFTHPWYWFSVDGDCPNLPWQCVKPFDGCTAEAPPTKPQPCDPEGCAGKQDKDARNCSSNPHFTDPSDTDTARKCCLHYSQFPDKVIMGGLCNSSVKEPTGEIGCVYTYQAMGDKDFVNIDDLNGITSMPCGSDGKRKCTGWKDWRQNCYDPKGTYKQKFQCNDCSSTSPKWDVVIQKTSYCVEYDLHPYCQQTQDLCKDPRCMQLKKEEKETGLPFWKGKCEVRDNQRRAEAVAEYFLGDSVKDSHWLVDKAAMDASPACASKDSSVPNQCTPNPDGGPYCTRLFGGVCSSCYIPNTDPPYPDPTSQPMCPWDVLKEKGNGEAKPVQTKCASEDPLSLCCLYGIGTCGNVTGTDGSDAELTVKGFLLVTRMQDNKEMVKFAQRYVESFKGAVVDQAAFSDDIYSTWHYQPPTLPEQAWSDFGSTVNQSSGVSWNPSKPTPKPSGGGGGLTWLWIVIVVVVLALLGFGAFKYRQSQQAREPLLPSGQNPHVQMSN
;
A
#
# COMPACT_ATOMS: atom_id res chain seq x y z
N MET A 1 80.57 41.12 36.98
CA MET A 1 80.80 40.29 35.79
C MET A 1 79.64 39.30 35.73
N GLU A 2 78.50 39.76 35.23
CA GLU A 2 78.10 39.73 33.81
C GLU A 2 77.63 38.36 33.33
N SER A 3 76.40 38.35 32.79
CA SER A 3 75.77 37.39 31.88
C SER A 3 75.52 35.97 32.43
N GLY A 4 74.30 35.40 32.40
CA GLY A 4 73.17 35.64 31.51
C GLY A 4 73.36 34.87 30.21
N SER A 5 72.99 33.59 30.17
CA SER A 5 72.87 32.84 28.91
C SER A 5 71.59 32.00 28.93
N ALA A 6 70.75 32.32 27.94
CA ALA A 6 69.42 31.79 27.72
C ALA A 6 69.47 30.41 27.05
N ALA A 7 68.68 29.47 27.55
CA ALA A 7 68.38 28.23 26.84
C ALA A 7 67.08 28.41 26.03
N LEU A 8 67.21 28.28 24.71
CA LEU A 8 66.13 28.28 23.73
C LEU A 8 65.20 27.07 23.91
N PRO A 9 63.87 27.21 23.69
CA PRO A 9 62.95 26.09 23.69
C PRO A 9 63.07 25.27 22.39
N ALA A 10 63.25 23.96 22.55
CA ALA A 10 63.22 22.99 21.47
C ALA A 10 61.85 23.03 20.75
N ARG A 11 61.84 23.56 19.52
CA ARG A 11 60.70 23.43 18.59
C ARG A 11 60.53 21.97 18.19
N ARG A 12 59.54 21.29 18.77
CA ARG A 12 59.02 20.02 18.27
C ARG A 12 58.26 20.31 16.97
N TRP A 13 58.82 19.87 15.84
CA TRP A 13 58.08 19.72 14.60
C TRP A 13 57.10 18.55 14.78
N ALA A 14 55.82 18.86 15.03
CA ALA A 14 54.75 17.90 14.87
C ALA A 14 54.47 17.77 13.37
N ALA A 15 54.95 16.69 12.75
CA ALA A 15 54.51 16.29 11.43
C ALA A 15 53.03 15.90 11.53
N ILE A 16 52.15 16.77 11.03
CA ILE A 16 50.73 16.45 10.82
C ILE A 16 50.70 15.45 9.66
N LEU A 17 50.68 14.16 9.99
CA LEU A 17 50.26 13.11 9.08
C LEU A 17 48.77 13.29 8.84
N LEU A 18 48.41 13.96 7.74
CA LEU A 18 47.11 13.83 7.10
C LEU A 18 46.99 12.38 6.59
N THR A 19 46.62 11.46 7.49
CA THR A 19 46.00 10.21 7.06
C THR A 19 44.65 10.59 6.50
N ALA A 20 44.57 10.72 5.17
CA ALA A 20 43.31 10.64 4.45
C ALA A 20 42.76 9.23 4.73
N SER A 21 41.95 9.11 5.78
CA SER A 21 41.06 7.98 5.95
C SER A 21 40.09 8.05 4.78
N ILE A 22 40.39 7.28 3.73
CA ILE A 22 39.39 6.91 2.73
C ILE A 22 38.33 6.18 3.55
N GLY A 23 37.24 6.87 3.86
CA GLY A 23 36.07 6.27 4.45
C GLY A 23 35.57 5.23 3.45
N ILE A 24 35.94 3.97 3.66
CA ILE A 24 35.23 2.87 3.02
C ILE A 24 33.83 2.98 3.60
N ALA A 25 32.87 3.42 2.79
CA ALA A 25 31.46 3.41 3.15
C ALA A 25 31.17 2.00 3.71
N SER A 26 30.76 1.92 4.98
CA SER A 26 30.49 0.64 5.61
C SER A 26 29.37 -0.03 4.83
N ALA A 27 29.47 -1.34 4.60
CA ALA A 27 28.45 -2.15 3.93
C ALA A 27 27.01 -1.95 4.50
N ASP A 28 26.92 -1.43 5.73
CA ASP A 28 25.71 -1.06 6.45
C ASP A 28 24.87 0.07 5.78
N ASP A 29 25.44 0.91 4.92
CA ASP A 29 24.75 2.10 4.38
C ASP A 29 23.62 1.80 3.36
N LEU A 30 23.34 0.52 3.06
CA LEU A 30 22.33 0.09 2.06
C LEU A 30 21.26 -0.86 2.62
N VAL A 31 21.26 -1.12 3.92
CA VAL A 31 20.24 -1.97 4.56
C VAL A 31 18.97 -1.15 4.76
N GLN A 32 17.85 -1.60 4.20
CA GLN A 32 16.52 -1.03 4.39
C GLN A 32 15.76 -1.85 5.42
N THR A 33 15.05 -1.18 6.35
CA THR A 33 14.11 -1.84 7.27
C THR A 33 12.68 -1.59 6.83
N VAL A 34 11.91 -2.65 6.59
CA VAL A 34 10.54 -2.60 6.06
C VAL A 34 9.63 -3.47 6.92
N ASP A 35 8.45 -2.94 7.26
CA ASP A 35 7.38 -3.73 7.88
C ASP A 35 6.53 -4.36 6.76
N LEU A 36 6.59 -5.69 6.66
CA LEU A 36 5.87 -6.50 5.67
C LEU A 36 4.83 -7.39 6.35
N TYR A 37 3.81 -7.76 5.58
CA TYR A 37 2.65 -8.47 6.08
C TYR A 37 2.30 -9.64 5.17
N ARG A 38 1.72 -10.69 5.77
CA ARG A 38 1.25 -11.87 5.06
C ARG A 38 -0.10 -12.31 5.58
N ALA A 39 -1.03 -12.61 4.69
CA ALA A 39 -2.27 -13.29 5.05
C ALA A 39 -1.99 -14.79 5.11
N MET A 40 -2.22 -15.42 6.26
CA MET A 40 -1.84 -16.81 6.49
C MET A 40 -2.71 -17.48 7.56
N ALA A 41 -2.58 -18.81 7.69
CA ALA A 41 -3.08 -19.52 8.85
C ALA A 41 -2.18 -19.23 10.05
N LYS A 42 -2.77 -18.96 11.22
CA LYS A 42 -2.01 -18.74 12.45
C LYS A 42 -1.33 -20.05 12.84
N PRO A 43 0.00 -20.05 13.06
CA PRO A 43 0.69 -21.25 13.54
C PRO A 43 0.11 -21.71 14.89
N PRO A 44 0.00 -23.03 15.17
CA PRO A 44 -0.63 -23.55 16.39
C PRO A 44 -0.04 -23.00 17.70
N ASP A 45 1.28 -22.76 17.72
CA ASP A 45 2.01 -22.24 18.88
C ASP A 45 2.31 -20.74 18.75
N GLY A 46 1.64 -20.04 17.83
CA GLY A 46 1.87 -18.62 17.51
C GLY A 46 3.30 -18.31 17.06
N LYS A 47 4.05 -19.33 16.63
CA LYS A 47 5.41 -19.23 16.12
C LYS A 47 5.44 -19.71 14.69
N GLU A 48 5.95 -18.87 13.80
CA GLU A 48 6.23 -19.28 12.44
C GLU A 48 7.26 -20.42 12.45
N THR A 49 6.84 -21.62 12.04
CA THR A 49 7.70 -22.80 12.00
C THR A 49 8.53 -22.86 10.72
N ASN A 50 8.15 -22.05 9.73
CA ASN A 50 8.72 -22.10 8.40
C ASN A 50 9.46 -20.80 8.10
N PRO A 51 10.75 -20.87 7.70
CA PRO A 51 11.44 -19.67 7.27
C PRO A 51 10.66 -19.01 6.13
N VAL A 52 10.56 -17.68 6.16
CA VAL A 52 9.96 -16.91 5.08
C VAL A 52 10.92 -17.02 3.90
N SER A 53 10.50 -17.73 2.86
CA SER A 53 11.32 -18.18 1.74
C SER A 53 10.38 -18.54 0.59
N ASN A 54 10.73 -18.17 -0.65
CA ASN A 54 9.87 -18.30 -1.84
C ASN A 54 8.44 -17.79 -1.56
N ASN A 55 8.32 -16.54 -1.12
CA ASN A 55 7.06 -16.02 -0.58
C ASN A 55 6.67 -14.67 -1.19
N ASN A 56 5.36 -14.43 -1.20
CA ASN A 56 4.77 -13.14 -1.50
C ASN A 56 4.36 -12.48 -0.19
N LEU A 57 4.91 -11.30 0.07
CA LEU A 57 4.57 -10.43 1.19
C LEU A 57 3.98 -9.14 0.63
N ALA A 58 3.31 -8.36 1.45
CA ALA A 58 2.80 -7.05 1.05
C ALA A 58 3.00 -6.03 2.16
N ASP A 59 2.78 -4.76 1.87
CA ASP A 59 2.47 -3.82 2.94
C ASP A 59 1.05 -4.09 3.52
N VAL A 60 0.65 -3.32 4.53
CA VAL A 60 -0.64 -3.52 5.21
C VAL A 60 -1.84 -3.31 4.26
N MET A 61 -1.72 -2.42 3.28
CA MET A 61 -2.80 -2.15 2.33
C MET A 61 -2.92 -3.29 1.31
N GLY A 62 -1.80 -3.80 0.82
CA GLY A 62 -1.74 -4.92 -0.11
C GLY A 62 -2.23 -6.23 0.50
N VAL A 63 -1.87 -6.52 1.76
CA VAL A 63 -2.37 -7.73 2.44
C VAL A 63 -3.87 -7.65 2.70
N LEU A 64 -4.38 -6.46 3.07
CA LEU A 64 -5.82 -6.22 3.20
C LEU A 64 -6.53 -6.38 1.88
N ARG A 65 -5.94 -5.87 0.79
CA ARG A 65 -6.48 -6.01 -0.56
C ARG A 65 -6.59 -7.47 -0.96
N TYR A 66 -5.55 -8.25 -0.71
CA TYR A 66 -5.55 -9.69 -0.98
C TYR A 66 -6.68 -10.40 -0.22
N VAL A 67 -6.79 -10.20 1.08
CA VAL A 67 -7.86 -10.82 1.88
C VAL A 67 -9.24 -10.40 1.37
N HIS A 68 -9.43 -9.11 1.16
CA HIS A 68 -10.72 -8.53 0.79
C HIS A 68 -11.19 -8.91 -0.62
N GLN A 69 -10.31 -9.38 -1.51
CA GLN A 69 -10.67 -9.78 -2.86
C GLN A 69 -10.71 -11.29 -3.06
N GLU A 70 -9.72 -11.98 -2.51
CA GLU A 70 -9.51 -13.39 -2.81
C GLU A 70 -10.04 -14.30 -1.71
N VAL A 71 -9.99 -13.86 -0.45
CA VAL A 71 -10.15 -14.76 0.70
C VAL A 71 -11.57 -14.79 1.23
N ILE A 72 -12.23 -13.62 1.31
CA ILE A 72 -13.50 -13.47 2.03
C ILE A 72 -14.72 -13.19 1.13
N VAL A 73 -14.54 -12.88 -0.15
CA VAL A 73 -15.66 -12.56 -1.06
C VAL A 73 -16.48 -13.82 -1.35
N GLU A 74 -17.70 -13.88 -0.82
CA GLU A 74 -18.47 -15.12 -0.78
C GLU A 74 -18.88 -15.63 -2.17
N HIS A 75 -19.27 -14.76 -3.11
CA HIS A 75 -19.64 -15.22 -4.45
C HIS A 75 -18.43 -15.69 -5.28
N VAL A 76 -17.19 -15.34 -4.88
CA VAL A 76 -15.94 -15.79 -5.52
C VAL A 76 -15.42 -17.07 -4.87
N ALA A 77 -15.60 -17.23 -3.55
CA ALA A 77 -15.12 -18.39 -2.80
C ALA A 77 -15.81 -19.72 -3.19
N GLY A 78 -16.98 -19.66 -3.86
CA GLY A 78 -17.63 -20.77 -4.56
C GLY A 78 -18.31 -21.81 -3.68
N ASP A 79 -17.69 -22.26 -2.60
CA ASP A 79 -18.19 -23.33 -1.73
C ASP A 79 -18.96 -22.79 -0.50
N PRO A 80 -20.29 -22.96 -0.43
CA PRO A 80 -21.08 -22.58 0.73
C PRO A 80 -20.77 -23.41 1.99
N GLU A 81 -20.28 -24.65 1.85
CA GLU A 81 -20.04 -25.60 2.94
C GLU A 81 -18.62 -25.52 3.51
N ARG A 82 -17.78 -24.64 2.96
CA ARG A 82 -16.38 -24.49 3.38
C ARG A 82 -16.25 -24.30 4.89
N THR A 83 -15.34 -25.07 5.49
CA THR A 83 -15.08 -25.05 6.94
C THR A 83 -13.98 -24.08 7.35
N SER A 84 -13.36 -23.41 6.38
CA SER A 84 -12.34 -22.38 6.57
C SER A 84 -12.46 -21.28 5.51
N ARG A 85 -11.73 -20.19 5.70
CA ARG A 85 -11.44 -19.24 4.62
C ARG A 85 -10.62 -19.90 3.51
N LYS A 86 -10.61 -19.29 2.32
CA LYS A 86 -9.77 -19.73 1.20
C LYS A 86 -8.32 -19.82 1.69
N TYR A 87 -7.64 -20.91 1.32
CA TYR A 87 -6.27 -21.23 1.75
C TYR A 87 -6.04 -21.37 3.26
N GLY A 88 -7.10 -21.48 4.07
CA GLY A 88 -6.98 -21.58 5.53
C GLY A 88 -6.53 -20.28 6.21
N ILE A 89 -6.56 -19.15 5.51
CA ILE A 89 -6.13 -17.85 6.02
C ILE A 89 -7.04 -17.39 7.16
N ASP A 90 -6.50 -17.14 8.34
CA ASP A 90 -7.25 -16.67 9.51
C ASP A 90 -6.52 -15.58 10.30
N SER A 91 -5.32 -15.19 9.87
CA SER A 91 -4.50 -14.19 10.52
C SER A 91 -3.70 -13.35 9.52
N PHE A 92 -3.27 -12.18 9.97
CA PHE A 92 -2.14 -11.48 9.37
C PHE A 92 -0.89 -11.74 10.21
N GLY A 93 0.21 -12.11 9.57
CA GLY A 93 1.54 -12.11 10.15
C GLY A 93 2.27 -10.82 9.83
N HIS A 94 2.97 -10.24 10.80
CA HIS A 94 3.79 -9.04 10.66
C HIS A 94 5.29 -9.38 10.73
N TYR A 95 6.03 -8.97 9.70
CA TYR A 95 7.45 -9.23 9.53
C TYR A 95 8.20 -7.91 9.49
N ARG A 96 9.06 -7.68 10.48
CA ARG A 96 10.08 -6.62 10.40
C ARG A 96 11.30 -7.15 9.69
N MET A 97 11.45 -6.80 8.41
CA MET A 97 12.52 -7.29 7.56
C MET A 97 13.62 -6.23 7.42
N LYS A 98 14.87 -6.69 7.42
CA LYS A 98 16.01 -5.90 6.96
C LYS A 98 16.46 -6.46 5.63
N ILE A 99 16.70 -5.60 4.66
CA ILE A 99 16.89 -5.98 3.26
C ILE A 99 18.09 -5.23 2.70
N ARG A 100 19.03 -5.96 2.10
CA ARG A 100 20.10 -5.40 1.27
C ARG A 100 20.23 -6.26 0.02
N ASN A 101 19.76 -5.74 -1.11
CA ASN A 101 19.89 -6.44 -2.38
C ASN A 101 21.34 -6.47 -2.89
N PRO A 102 21.71 -7.41 -3.77
CA PRO A 102 23.04 -7.47 -4.33
C PRO A 102 23.41 -6.22 -5.13
N ASP A 103 24.70 -5.88 -5.13
CA ASP A 103 25.23 -4.75 -5.91
C ASP A 103 24.94 -4.89 -7.42
N SER A 104 24.84 -6.12 -7.94
CA SER A 104 24.45 -6.44 -9.32
C SER A 104 23.05 -5.95 -9.69
N ILE A 105 22.17 -5.80 -8.69
CA ILE A 105 20.84 -5.19 -8.79
C ILE A 105 20.92 -3.70 -8.44
N LEU A 106 21.53 -3.35 -7.30
CA LEU A 106 21.53 -1.98 -6.78
C LEU A 106 22.26 -0.96 -7.67
N LYS A 107 23.26 -1.40 -8.44
CA LYS A 107 24.05 -0.53 -9.33
C LYS A 107 23.54 -0.49 -10.76
N ASP A 108 22.51 -1.28 -11.09
CA ASP A 108 21.94 -1.35 -12.44
C ASP A 108 20.48 -0.86 -12.44
N PRO A 109 20.24 0.41 -12.86
CA PRO A 109 18.90 0.98 -12.91
C PRO A 109 17.90 0.17 -13.74
N SER A 110 18.35 -0.61 -14.73
CA SER A 110 17.45 -1.43 -15.56
C SER A 110 16.86 -2.63 -14.83
N LYS A 111 17.48 -3.04 -13.72
CA LYS A 111 17.07 -4.18 -12.88
C LYS A 111 16.28 -3.75 -11.65
N LEU A 112 16.30 -2.47 -11.31
CA LEU A 112 15.53 -1.92 -10.22
C LEU A 112 14.06 -1.75 -10.64
N ALA A 113 13.13 -2.27 -9.85
CA ALA A 113 11.73 -1.83 -9.93
C ALA A 113 11.51 -0.55 -9.14
N MET A 114 12.19 -0.43 -7.99
CA MET A 114 12.24 0.77 -7.15
C MET A 114 13.63 0.88 -6.53
N PRO A 115 14.05 2.07 -6.06
CA PRO A 115 15.35 2.22 -5.42
C PRO A 115 15.51 1.23 -4.26
N GLY A 116 16.57 0.42 -4.34
CA GLY A 116 16.85 -0.62 -3.35
C GLY A 116 16.22 -1.99 -3.61
N PHE A 117 15.32 -2.13 -4.60
CA PHE A 117 14.55 -3.35 -4.85
C PHE A 117 14.62 -3.83 -6.30
N GLY A 118 14.77 -5.14 -6.48
CA GLY A 118 14.68 -5.79 -7.78
C GLY A 118 13.24 -5.85 -8.31
N ARG A 119 13.06 -6.41 -9.51
CA ARG A 119 11.72 -6.65 -10.08
C ARG A 119 10.98 -7.73 -9.31
N TYR A 120 9.72 -7.48 -8.96
CA TYR A 120 8.86 -8.47 -8.35
C TYR A 120 8.68 -9.73 -9.21
N GLY A 121 8.65 -10.88 -8.55
CA GLY A 121 8.18 -12.13 -9.13
C GLY A 121 7.30 -12.89 -8.15
N ALA A 122 6.14 -13.35 -8.58
CA ALA A 122 5.21 -14.02 -7.68
C ALA A 122 5.67 -15.46 -7.38
N PHE A 123 5.41 -15.88 -6.16
CA PHE A 123 5.57 -17.27 -5.72
C PHE A 123 4.24 -17.93 -5.40
N ASP A 124 3.85 -18.95 -6.17
CA ASP A 124 2.66 -19.75 -5.90
C ASP A 124 3.07 -21.11 -5.38
N TYR A 125 2.56 -21.47 -4.20
CA TYR A 125 2.98 -22.69 -3.50
C TYR A 125 4.51 -22.81 -3.42
N GLY A 126 5.18 -21.67 -3.18
CA GLY A 126 6.63 -21.62 -3.04
C GLY A 126 7.42 -21.80 -4.33
N VAL A 127 6.77 -21.81 -5.48
CA VAL A 127 7.39 -21.87 -6.81
C VAL A 127 7.30 -20.50 -7.45
N ALA A 128 8.39 -20.01 -8.03
CA ALA A 128 8.35 -18.83 -8.89
C ALA A 128 7.36 -19.06 -10.05
N THR A 129 6.50 -18.08 -10.32
CA THR A 129 5.48 -18.17 -11.38
C THR A 129 5.91 -17.52 -12.68
N SER A 130 7.01 -16.77 -12.68
CA SER A 130 7.55 -16.09 -13.86
C SER A 130 8.98 -16.53 -14.16
N LEU A 131 9.25 -16.70 -15.46
CA LEU A 131 10.58 -17.02 -15.96
C LEU A 131 11.56 -15.87 -15.69
N ASP A 132 11.14 -14.61 -15.90
CA ASP A 132 11.94 -13.42 -15.65
C ASP A 132 12.52 -13.36 -14.23
N LEU A 133 11.74 -13.80 -13.22
CA LEU A 133 12.22 -13.91 -11.84
C LEU A 133 13.35 -14.93 -11.75
N LEU A 134 13.11 -16.15 -12.26
CA LEU A 134 14.10 -17.22 -12.22
C LEU A 134 15.39 -16.82 -12.92
N GLU A 135 15.32 -16.22 -14.11
CA GLU A 135 16.46 -15.69 -14.85
C GLU A 135 17.18 -14.58 -14.09
N GLY A 136 16.43 -13.69 -13.46
CA GLY A 136 16.93 -12.64 -12.59
C GLY A 136 17.80 -13.22 -11.46
N VAL A 137 17.28 -14.20 -10.71
CA VAL A 137 17.99 -14.82 -9.59
C VAL A 137 19.21 -15.60 -10.06
N VAL A 138 19.03 -16.36 -11.15
CA VAL A 138 20.08 -17.09 -11.87
C VAL A 138 21.25 -16.19 -12.24
N ALA A 139 20.96 -15.00 -12.76
CA ALA A 139 21.96 -14.10 -13.32
C ALA A 139 22.60 -13.18 -12.28
N ASN A 140 21.86 -12.78 -11.24
CA ASN A 140 22.27 -11.70 -10.35
C ASN A 140 22.51 -12.14 -8.90
N GLY A 141 22.10 -13.36 -8.53
CA GLY A 141 21.98 -13.79 -7.14
C GLY A 141 20.55 -13.57 -6.62
N ASP A 142 20.30 -13.98 -5.37
CA ASP A 142 19.01 -13.79 -4.70
C ASP A 142 18.71 -12.29 -4.53
N TYR A 143 17.45 -11.90 -4.53
CA TYR A 143 17.05 -10.53 -4.20
C TYR A 143 15.62 -10.48 -3.63
N VAL A 144 15.29 -9.34 -3.01
CA VAL A 144 13.90 -8.97 -2.71
C VAL A 144 13.39 -8.10 -3.84
N GLY A 145 12.33 -8.60 -4.49
CA GLY A 145 11.62 -7.87 -5.54
C GLY A 145 10.47 -7.04 -4.98
N ILE A 146 10.09 -5.98 -5.68
CA ILE A 146 8.92 -5.14 -5.34
C ILE A 146 8.08 -4.81 -6.56
N SER A 147 6.76 -4.76 -6.38
CA SER A 147 5.79 -4.24 -7.35
C SER A 147 4.97 -3.14 -6.67
N LYS A 148 4.80 -2.02 -7.37
CA LYS A 148 3.85 -0.97 -7.00
C LYS A 148 2.52 -1.27 -7.65
N GLU A 149 1.47 -1.27 -6.85
CA GLU A 149 0.12 -1.49 -7.31
C GLU A 149 -0.74 -0.24 -7.05
N ASP A 150 -1.53 0.15 -8.03
CA ASP A 150 -2.45 1.29 -8.00
C ASP A 150 -3.87 0.91 -8.48
N SER A 151 -4.20 -0.38 -8.29
CA SER A 151 -5.45 -0.97 -8.77
C SER A 151 -6.69 -0.25 -8.24
N PRO A 152 -7.67 0.12 -9.11
CA PRO A 152 -8.94 0.75 -8.70
C PRO A 152 -9.90 -0.22 -7.98
N GLN A 153 -9.50 -1.47 -7.75
CA GLN A 153 -10.33 -2.49 -7.11
C GLN A 153 -10.57 -2.20 -5.63
N ILE A 154 -9.63 -1.54 -4.96
CA ILE A 154 -9.80 -1.01 -3.61
C ILE A 154 -9.21 0.38 -3.62
N ASN A 155 -10.05 1.38 -3.36
CA ASN A 155 -9.62 2.76 -3.34
C ASN A 155 -8.86 3.02 -2.04
N PHE A 156 -7.54 2.91 -2.08
CA PHE A 156 -6.68 3.54 -1.08
C PHE A 156 -6.31 4.95 -1.56
N THR A 157 -5.93 5.82 -0.64
CA THR A 157 -5.38 7.14 -0.96
C THR A 157 -3.99 7.04 -1.62
N HIS A 158 -3.36 5.85 -1.61
CA HIS A 158 -1.95 5.66 -1.95
C HIS A 158 -1.70 4.37 -2.72
N PRO A 159 -0.57 4.29 -3.43
CA PRO A 159 -0.08 3.00 -3.89
C PRO A 159 0.18 2.08 -2.70
N TRP A 160 0.11 0.79 -3.00
CA TRP A 160 0.45 -0.27 -2.08
C TRP A 160 1.39 -1.25 -2.78
N TYR A 161 2.11 -2.05 -2.01
CA TYR A 161 3.26 -2.79 -2.52
C TYR A 161 3.16 -4.29 -2.26
N TRP A 162 3.51 -5.07 -3.28
CA TRP A 162 3.87 -6.47 -3.15
C TRP A 162 5.38 -6.62 -3.12
N PHE A 163 5.85 -7.58 -2.34
CA PHE A 163 7.24 -7.95 -2.21
C PHE A 163 7.39 -9.44 -2.46
N SER A 164 8.46 -9.81 -3.14
CA SER A 164 8.83 -11.20 -3.37
C SER A 164 10.16 -11.48 -2.69
N VAL A 165 10.21 -12.54 -1.89
CA VAL A 165 11.43 -12.95 -1.20
C VAL A 165 11.86 -14.33 -1.69
N ASP A 166 13.05 -14.38 -2.27
CA ASP A 166 13.61 -15.62 -2.79
C ASP A 166 13.99 -16.57 -1.66
N GLY A 167 13.84 -17.85 -1.97
CA GLY A 167 14.14 -18.98 -1.12
C GLY A 167 15.05 -19.99 -1.77
N ASP A 168 15.39 -21.02 -1.02
CA ASP A 168 16.11 -22.18 -1.57
C ASP A 168 15.33 -22.75 -2.78
N CYS A 169 16.04 -22.99 -3.88
CA CYS A 169 15.51 -23.65 -5.09
C CYS A 169 14.13 -23.11 -5.56
N PRO A 170 14.03 -21.83 -6.00
CA PRO A 170 12.77 -21.16 -6.29
C PRO A 170 11.98 -21.77 -7.47
N ASN A 171 12.60 -22.65 -8.24
CA ASN A 171 11.95 -23.40 -9.32
C ASN A 171 11.18 -24.64 -8.81
N LEU A 172 11.26 -24.95 -7.51
CA LEU A 172 10.63 -26.11 -6.89
C LEU A 172 9.59 -25.69 -5.83
N PRO A 173 8.51 -26.46 -5.63
CA PRO A 173 7.51 -26.17 -4.60
C PRO A 173 8.11 -26.20 -3.19
N TRP A 174 7.60 -25.37 -2.26
CA TRP A 174 8.16 -25.28 -0.90
C TRP A 174 8.23 -26.62 -0.16
N GLN A 175 7.30 -27.53 -0.46
CA GLN A 175 7.25 -28.89 0.11
C GLN A 175 8.47 -29.73 -0.30
N CYS A 176 9.05 -29.44 -1.45
CA CYS A 176 10.23 -30.12 -1.97
C CYS A 176 11.56 -29.55 -1.41
N VAL A 177 11.50 -28.49 -0.61
CA VAL A 177 12.69 -27.70 -0.23
C VAL A 177 13.02 -27.82 1.28
N LYS A 178 12.03 -28.07 2.15
CA LYS A 178 12.21 -28.13 3.62
C LYS A 178 12.65 -29.50 4.12
N PRO A 179 13.65 -29.52 5.01
CA PRO A 179 14.86 -30.36 4.83
C PRO A 179 14.52 -31.63 4.02
N PHE A 180 14.27 -31.43 2.72
CA PHE A 180 13.76 -32.41 1.77
C PHE A 180 12.88 -33.53 2.39
N ASP A 181 11.71 -33.22 2.95
CA ASP A 181 10.73 -34.24 3.43
C ASP A 181 9.74 -34.69 2.32
N GLY A 182 10.06 -34.37 1.05
CA GLY A 182 9.47 -34.95 -0.16
C GLY A 182 8.25 -34.28 -0.75
N CYS A 183 8.18 -34.34 -2.08
CA CYS A 183 7.05 -33.81 -2.83
C CYS A 183 5.89 -34.81 -2.81
N THR A 184 4.91 -34.62 -1.93
CA THR A 184 3.68 -35.43 -1.98
C THR A 184 2.88 -35.11 -3.25
N ALA A 185 2.36 -36.13 -3.93
CA ALA A 185 1.61 -35.99 -5.19
C ALA A 185 0.26 -35.27 -5.07
N GLU A 186 -0.19 -34.94 -3.86
CA GLU A 186 -1.49 -34.29 -3.58
C GLU A 186 -1.44 -32.76 -3.57
N ALA A 187 -0.27 -32.15 -3.75
CA ALA A 187 -0.20 -30.71 -3.95
C ALA A 187 -0.93 -30.33 -5.27
N PRO A 188 -1.56 -29.14 -5.35
CA PRO A 188 -2.04 -28.64 -6.64
C PRO A 188 -0.91 -28.73 -7.65
N PRO A 189 -1.18 -29.06 -8.93
CA PRO A 189 -0.18 -29.42 -9.91
C PRO A 189 0.64 -28.19 -10.34
N THR A 190 1.44 -27.62 -9.44
CA THR A 190 2.50 -26.69 -9.79
C THR A 190 3.63 -27.50 -10.36
N LYS A 191 3.62 -27.64 -11.69
CA LYS A 191 4.77 -28.20 -12.39
C LYS A 191 5.98 -27.32 -12.10
N PRO A 192 7.17 -27.90 -11.85
CA PRO A 192 8.41 -27.14 -11.82
C PRO A 192 8.49 -26.24 -13.05
N GLN A 193 8.85 -24.98 -12.86
CA GLN A 193 9.03 -24.06 -13.98
C GLN A 193 10.41 -24.28 -14.60
N PRO A 194 10.51 -24.71 -15.86
CA PRO A 194 11.79 -24.79 -16.54
C PRO A 194 12.27 -23.38 -16.87
N CYS A 195 13.59 -23.18 -16.91
CA CYS A 195 14.15 -21.97 -17.51
C CYS A 195 14.23 -22.11 -19.04
N ASP A 196 14.19 -21.01 -19.79
CA ASP A 196 14.48 -21.04 -21.22
C ASP A 196 15.98 -21.26 -21.44
N PRO A 197 16.40 -22.21 -22.31
CA PRO A 197 17.80 -22.43 -22.64
C PRO A 197 18.51 -21.20 -23.24
N GLU A 198 17.79 -20.24 -23.83
CA GLU A 198 18.36 -18.98 -24.34
C GLU A 198 18.57 -17.94 -23.22
N GLY A 199 17.67 -17.84 -22.24
CA GLY A 199 17.77 -16.93 -21.10
C GLY A 199 18.69 -17.41 -19.97
N CYS A 200 19.01 -18.71 -19.95
CA CYS A 200 19.95 -19.35 -19.02
C CYS A 200 21.22 -19.89 -19.72
N ALA A 201 21.74 -19.15 -20.71
CA ALA A 201 22.91 -19.55 -21.48
C ALA A 201 24.09 -19.98 -20.58
N GLY A 202 24.51 -21.24 -20.71
CA GLY A 202 25.62 -21.85 -19.96
C GLY A 202 25.23 -22.72 -18.76
N LYS A 203 23.94 -22.92 -18.48
CA LYS A 203 23.46 -23.72 -17.34
C LYS A 203 22.85 -25.04 -17.80
N GLN A 204 23.26 -26.16 -17.21
CA GLN A 204 22.84 -27.50 -17.64
C GLN A 204 21.39 -27.79 -17.26
N ASP A 205 20.47 -27.33 -18.09
CA ASP A 205 19.01 -27.43 -17.96
C ASP A 205 18.43 -28.79 -18.37
N LYS A 206 19.27 -29.83 -18.36
CA LYS A 206 18.82 -31.22 -18.54
C LYS A 206 18.18 -31.75 -17.25
N ASP A 207 18.66 -31.30 -16.09
CA ASP A 207 18.33 -31.95 -14.82
C ASP A 207 16.96 -31.51 -14.27
N ALA A 208 16.56 -30.23 -14.35
CA ALA A 208 15.20 -29.79 -13.98
C ALA A 208 14.09 -30.43 -14.84
N ARG A 209 14.31 -30.56 -16.17
CA ARG A 209 13.40 -31.28 -17.08
C ARG A 209 13.37 -32.79 -16.80
N ASN A 210 14.53 -33.39 -16.53
CA ASN A 210 14.63 -34.79 -16.12
C ASN A 210 14.00 -35.04 -14.75
N CYS A 211 13.98 -34.06 -13.85
CA CYS A 211 13.35 -34.17 -12.54
C CYS A 211 11.82 -34.26 -12.63
N SER A 212 11.19 -33.51 -13.52
CA SER A 212 9.75 -33.66 -13.80
C SER A 212 9.37 -35.05 -14.36
N SER A 213 10.35 -35.82 -14.84
CA SER A 213 10.19 -37.16 -15.40
C SER A 213 10.85 -38.27 -14.55
N ASN A 214 11.54 -37.93 -13.46
CA ASN A 214 12.16 -38.89 -12.56
C ASN A 214 11.12 -39.36 -11.53
N PRO A 215 10.74 -40.66 -11.49
CA PRO A 215 9.75 -41.17 -10.55
C PRO A 215 10.18 -41.06 -9.08
N HIS A 216 11.47 -40.82 -8.81
CA HIS A 216 12.00 -40.58 -7.47
C HIS A 216 12.06 -39.09 -7.08
N PHE A 217 11.69 -38.16 -7.96
CA PHE A 217 11.63 -36.73 -7.59
C PHE A 217 10.58 -36.46 -6.51
N THR A 218 9.53 -37.28 -6.44
CA THR A 218 8.54 -37.24 -5.35
C THR A 218 8.97 -38.03 -4.12
N ASP A 219 10.13 -38.69 -4.11
CA ASP A 219 10.67 -39.40 -2.96
C ASP A 219 11.27 -38.41 -1.96
N PRO A 220 10.70 -38.28 -0.74
CA PRO A 220 11.29 -37.51 0.34
C PRO A 220 12.75 -37.77 0.61
N SER A 221 13.16 -39.02 0.55
CA SER A 221 14.48 -39.40 1.05
C SER A 221 15.63 -39.05 0.10
N ASP A 222 15.34 -38.66 -1.15
CA ASP A 222 16.33 -38.40 -2.19
C ASP A 222 16.73 -36.91 -2.31
N THR A 223 17.34 -36.43 -1.23
CA THR A 223 17.83 -35.04 -1.13
C THR A 223 18.90 -34.69 -2.17
N ASP A 224 19.61 -35.69 -2.70
CA ASP A 224 20.68 -35.52 -3.70
C ASP A 224 20.09 -35.31 -5.10
N THR A 225 18.99 -36.01 -5.43
CA THR A 225 18.21 -35.74 -6.65
C THR A 225 17.56 -34.36 -6.57
N ALA A 226 16.92 -34.00 -5.46
CA ALA A 226 16.30 -32.68 -5.31
C ALA A 226 17.31 -31.53 -5.51
N ARG A 227 18.54 -31.66 -4.97
CA ARG A 227 19.63 -30.71 -5.21
C ARG A 227 20.09 -30.63 -6.66
N LYS A 228 20.08 -31.75 -7.40
CA LYS A 228 20.36 -31.76 -8.86
C LYS A 228 19.25 -31.06 -9.66
N CYS A 229 18.04 -30.97 -9.12
CA CYS A 229 16.90 -30.29 -9.76
C CYS A 229 16.88 -28.77 -9.51
N CYS A 230 17.61 -28.29 -8.51
CA CYS A 230 17.68 -26.87 -8.20
C CYS A 230 18.44 -26.12 -9.30
N LEU A 231 18.00 -24.90 -9.59
CA LEU A 231 18.78 -24.00 -10.44
C LEU A 231 20.09 -23.61 -9.74
N HIS A 232 21.11 -23.30 -10.55
CA HIS A 232 22.43 -22.84 -10.09
C HIS A 232 22.65 -21.37 -10.45
N TYR A 233 23.50 -20.67 -9.70
CA TYR A 233 23.92 -19.31 -10.05
C TYR A 233 24.83 -19.29 -11.29
N SER A 234 24.76 -18.24 -12.11
CA SER A 234 25.54 -18.14 -13.37
C SER A 234 27.01 -17.94 -13.07
N GLN A 235 27.29 -17.11 -12.07
CA GLN A 235 28.63 -16.83 -11.60
C GLN A 235 29.23 -17.97 -10.74
N PHE A 236 28.40 -18.92 -10.27
CA PHE A 236 28.83 -20.08 -9.47
C PHE A 236 28.13 -21.36 -9.93
N PRO A 237 28.58 -21.97 -11.04
CA PRO A 237 27.93 -23.15 -11.62
C PRO A 237 27.88 -24.37 -10.69
N ASP A 238 28.68 -24.40 -9.63
CA ASP A 238 28.72 -25.44 -8.60
C ASP A 238 27.79 -25.17 -7.41
N LYS A 239 27.17 -23.98 -7.34
CA LYS A 239 26.26 -23.59 -6.27
C LYS A 239 24.82 -23.49 -6.74
N VAL A 240 23.96 -24.27 -6.11
CA VAL A 240 22.50 -24.15 -6.22
C VAL A 240 22.02 -22.83 -5.62
N ILE A 241 20.85 -22.37 -6.04
CA ILE A 241 20.19 -21.20 -5.46
C ILE A 241 19.79 -21.50 -4.01
N MET A 242 20.35 -20.73 -3.07
CA MET A 242 20.20 -20.88 -1.62
C MET A 242 19.15 -19.92 -1.02
N GLY A 243 18.52 -19.08 -1.84
CA GLY A 243 17.57 -18.07 -1.38
C GLY A 243 18.21 -16.86 -0.71
N GLY A 244 17.39 -15.85 -0.41
CA GLY A 244 17.87 -14.59 0.14
C GLY A 244 17.96 -14.55 1.67
N LEU A 245 17.44 -15.54 2.40
CA LEU A 245 17.41 -15.50 3.86
C LEU A 245 18.81 -15.75 4.44
N CYS A 246 19.35 -14.76 5.16
CA CYS A 246 20.60 -14.88 5.88
C CYS A 246 20.54 -15.96 6.98
N ASN A 247 21.71 -16.52 7.31
CA ASN A 247 21.86 -17.36 8.51
C ASN A 247 21.43 -16.59 9.77
N SER A 248 20.73 -17.27 10.68
CA SER A 248 20.29 -16.75 11.99
C SER A 248 21.35 -16.03 12.83
N SER A 249 22.64 -16.31 12.63
CA SER A 249 23.74 -15.61 13.31
C SER A 249 24.01 -14.21 12.77
N VAL A 250 23.53 -13.90 11.57
CA VAL A 250 23.71 -12.64 10.86
C VAL A 250 22.56 -11.71 11.21
N LYS A 251 22.88 -10.51 11.71
CA LYS A 251 21.88 -9.51 12.09
C LYS A 251 21.51 -8.58 10.93
N GLU A 252 22.51 -8.18 10.15
CA GLU A 252 22.36 -7.29 9.00
C GLU A 252 22.63 -8.06 7.72
N PRO A 253 21.75 -7.99 6.71
CA PRO A 253 21.99 -8.65 5.44
C PRO A 253 23.20 -8.05 4.72
N THR A 254 24.01 -8.92 4.11
CA THR A 254 25.21 -8.52 3.37
C THR A 254 24.92 -8.20 1.91
N GLY A 255 23.78 -8.65 1.38
CA GLY A 255 23.44 -8.65 -0.06
C GLY A 255 24.34 -9.56 -0.90
N GLU A 256 25.12 -10.42 -0.26
CA GLU A 256 25.76 -11.53 -0.95
C GLU A 256 24.72 -12.64 -1.18
N ILE A 257 25.05 -13.54 -2.11
CA ILE A 257 24.27 -14.77 -2.35
C ILE A 257 24.02 -15.49 -1.02
N GLY A 258 22.78 -15.91 -0.77
CA GLY A 258 22.41 -16.57 0.48
C GLY A 258 22.21 -15.62 1.67
N CYS A 259 22.33 -14.29 1.50
CA CYS A 259 22.16 -13.33 2.60
C CYS A 259 21.75 -11.92 2.13
N VAL A 260 20.51 -11.81 1.66
CA VAL A 260 19.86 -10.59 1.18
C VAL A 260 18.93 -9.99 2.22
N TYR A 261 18.30 -10.82 3.05
CA TYR A 261 17.39 -10.34 4.09
C TYR A 261 17.52 -11.10 5.41
N THR A 262 17.21 -10.39 6.49
CA THR A 262 16.96 -10.94 7.81
C THR A 262 15.56 -10.49 8.25
N TYR A 263 14.96 -11.22 9.18
CA TYR A 263 13.75 -10.75 9.86
C TYR A 263 13.74 -11.21 11.30
N GLN A 264 13.05 -10.47 12.16
CA GLN A 264 12.89 -10.85 13.55
C GLN A 264 12.06 -12.13 13.66
N ALA A 265 12.53 -13.11 14.44
CA ALA A 265 11.76 -14.30 14.74
C ALA A 265 10.39 -13.91 15.33
N MET A 266 9.33 -14.38 14.70
CA MET A 266 7.96 -14.06 15.09
C MET A 266 7.53 -14.86 16.32
N GLY A 267 6.74 -14.23 17.17
CA GLY A 267 5.95 -14.88 18.21
C GLY A 267 4.49 -14.44 18.16
N ASP A 268 3.72 -14.85 19.16
CA ASP A 268 2.25 -14.69 19.18
C ASP A 268 1.76 -13.26 18.92
N LYS A 269 2.52 -12.26 19.37
CA LYS A 269 2.22 -10.83 19.20
C LYS A 269 2.35 -10.33 17.76
N ASP A 270 3.08 -11.07 16.93
CA ASP A 270 3.34 -10.74 15.52
C ASP A 270 2.26 -11.39 14.61
N PHE A 271 1.18 -11.91 15.21
CA PHE A 271 0.00 -12.41 14.51
C PHE A 271 -1.28 -11.76 15.04
N VAL A 272 -2.08 -11.18 14.16
CA VAL A 272 -3.45 -10.75 14.48
C VAL A 272 -4.45 -11.73 13.90
N ASN A 273 -5.38 -12.21 14.72
CA ASN A 273 -6.48 -13.05 14.23
C ASN A 273 -7.52 -12.16 13.53
N ILE A 274 -7.89 -12.53 12.30
CA ILE A 274 -8.87 -11.78 11.48
C ILE A 274 -10.25 -11.76 12.15
N ASP A 275 -10.63 -12.81 12.88
CA ASP A 275 -11.91 -12.92 13.58
C ASP A 275 -12.02 -11.95 14.76
N ASP A 276 -10.90 -11.66 15.41
CA ASP A 276 -10.85 -10.64 16.46
C ASP A 276 -10.92 -9.24 15.85
N LEU A 277 -10.15 -9.02 14.77
CA LEU A 277 -10.09 -7.74 14.07
C LEU A 277 -11.43 -7.32 13.48
N ASN A 278 -12.16 -8.25 12.85
CA ASN A 278 -13.46 -7.98 12.23
C ASN A 278 -14.64 -8.10 13.21
N GLY A 279 -14.38 -8.47 14.47
CA GLY A 279 -15.36 -8.55 15.55
C GLY A 279 -16.18 -9.85 15.62
N ILE A 280 -15.89 -10.86 14.79
CA ILE A 280 -16.59 -12.17 14.81
C ILE A 280 -16.63 -12.77 16.21
N THR A 281 -15.52 -12.76 16.95
CA THR A 281 -15.44 -13.37 18.30
C THR A 281 -16.28 -12.64 19.34
N SER A 282 -16.75 -11.43 19.03
CA SER A 282 -17.68 -10.66 19.87
C SER A 282 -19.15 -10.84 19.47
N MET A 283 -19.43 -11.50 18.35
CA MET A 283 -20.80 -11.70 17.84
C MET A 283 -21.55 -12.79 18.62
N PRO A 284 -22.90 -12.70 18.72
CA PRO A 284 -23.71 -13.74 19.32
C PRO A 284 -23.86 -14.95 18.38
N CYS A 285 -23.72 -16.14 18.94
CA CYS A 285 -23.87 -17.44 18.29
C CYS A 285 -24.79 -18.37 19.09
N GLY A 286 -25.25 -19.45 18.44
CA GLY A 286 -26.23 -20.38 18.96
C GLY A 286 -27.66 -19.99 18.62
N SER A 287 -28.61 -20.90 18.89
CA SER A 287 -30.03 -20.69 18.55
C SER A 287 -30.68 -19.53 19.30
N ASP A 288 -30.14 -19.14 20.46
CA ASP A 288 -30.67 -18.07 21.32
C ASP A 288 -29.73 -16.86 21.45
N GLY A 289 -28.58 -16.89 20.77
CA GLY A 289 -27.58 -15.81 20.79
C GLY A 289 -26.92 -15.56 22.13
N LYS A 290 -27.03 -16.48 23.11
CA LYS A 290 -26.49 -16.24 24.47
C LYS A 290 -24.99 -16.42 24.58
N ARG A 291 -24.36 -17.18 23.67
CA ARG A 291 -22.91 -17.39 23.68
C ARG A 291 -22.24 -16.52 22.61
N LYS A 292 -21.00 -16.13 22.86
CA LYS A 292 -20.15 -15.54 21.82
C LYS A 292 -19.71 -16.61 20.81
N CYS A 293 -19.41 -16.19 19.60
CA CYS A 293 -18.81 -17.05 18.60
C CYS A 293 -17.35 -17.32 18.94
N THR A 294 -16.86 -18.55 18.71
CA THR A 294 -15.47 -18.92 19.01
C THR A 294 -14.50 -18.65 17.87
N GLY A 295 -15.01 -18.24 16.71
CA GLY A 295 -14.23 -17.96 15.51
C GLY A 295 -15.11 -18.05 14.26
N TRP A 296 -14.48 -17.92 13.09
CA TRP A 296 -15.15 -17.80 11.80
C TRP A 296 -16.08 -18.97 11.48
N LYS A 297 -15.60 -20.21 11.65
CA LYS A 297 -16.39 -21.42 11.34
C LYS A 297 -17.66 -21.48 12.19
N ASP A 298 -17.51 -21.20 13.48
CA ASP A 298 -18.62 -21.19 14.42
C ASP A 298 -19.61 -20.06 14.10
N TRP A 299 -19.12 -18.86 13.79
CA TRP A 299 -19.98 -17.76 13.36
C TRP A 299 -20.72 -18.08 12.07
N ARG A 300 -20.03 -18.58 11.04
CA ARG A 300 -20.65 -18.97 9.78
C ARG A 300 -21.81 -19.94 9.98
N GLN A 301 -21.61 -20.97 10.81
CA GLN A 301 -22.60 -22.03 11.00
C GLN A 301 -23.68 -21.67 12.02
N ASN A 302 -23.34 -20.90 13.05
CA ASN A 302 -24.16 -20.74 14.25
C ASN A 302 -24.46 -19.30 14.63
N CYS A 303 -24.15 -18.29 13.79
CA CYS A 303 -24.49 -16.90 14.08
C CYS A 303 -25.98 -16.73 14.45
N TYR A 304 -26.23 -15.98 15.52
CA TYR A 304 -27.57 -15.55 15.88
C TYR A 304 -27.92 -14.26 15.16
N ASP A 305 -28.64 -14.40 14.03
CA ASP A 305 -29.03 -13.28 13.17
C ASP A 305 -30.54 -13.33 12.86
N PRO A 306 -31.41 -12.95 13.83
CA PRO A 306 -32.86 -13.03 13.67
C PRO A 306 -33.40 -12.09 12.56
N LYS A 307 -32.61 -11.09 12.17
CA LYS A 307 -32.96 -10.15 11.09
C LYS A 307 -32.48 -10.61 9.71
N GLY A 308 -31.63 -11.64 9.64
CA GLY A 308 -31.05 -12.12 8.39
C GLY A 308 -30.07 -11.14 7.74
N THR A 309 -29.46 -10.24 8.52
CA THR A 309 -28.49 -9.22 8.06
C THR A 309 -27.26 -9.83 7.39
N TYR A 310 -26.78 -10.95 7.94
CA TYR A 310 -25.57 -11.66 7.52
C TYR A 310 -25.89 -12.95 6.76
N LYS A 311 -27.15 -13.39 6.75
CA LYS A 311 -27.60 -14.59 6.02
C LYS A 311 -28.03 -14.29 4.59
N GLN A 312 -27.21 -13.52 3.89
CA GLN A 312 -27.49 -13.08 2.52
C GLN A 312 -26.20 -12.80 1.75
N LYS A 313 -26.20 -13.12 0.45
CA LYS A 313 -25.12 -12.87 -0.50
C LYS A 313 -25.67 -12.35 -1.83
N PHE A 314 -24.82 -11.80 -2.67
CA PHE A 314 -25.17 -11.51 -4.05
C PHE A 314 -25.11 -12.78 -4.89
N GLN A 315 -26.11 -12.96 -5.74
CA GLN A 315 -26.13 -13.97 -6.79
C GLN A 315 -26.29 -13.24 -8.10
N CYS A 316 -25.44 -13.54 -9.06
CA CYS A 316 -25.64 -13.08 -10.43
C CYS A 316 -26.15 -14.20 -11.32
N ASN A 317 -27.34 -14.01 -11.89
CA ASN A 317 -27.94 -14.95 -12.82
C ASN A 317 -27.46 -14.70 -14.26
N ASP A 318 -27.20 -13.44 -14.60
CA ASP A 318 -26.63 -13.02 -15.89
C ASP A 318 -25.78 -11.75 -15.69
N CYS A 319 -24.46 -11.90 -15.55
CA CYS A 319 -23.47 -10.81 -15.46
C CYS A 319 -22.46 -10.91 -16.60
N SER A 320 -22.85 -11.50 -17.74
CA SER A 320 -21.93 -11.54 -18.86
C SER A 320 -21.59 -10.12 -19.31
N SER A 321 -20.37 -9.92 -19.82
CA SER A 321 -19.98 -8.64 -20.43
C SER A 321 -20.83 -8.30 -21.66
N THR A 322 -21.54 -9.27 -22.22
CA THR A 322 -22.43 -9.10 -23.37
C THR A 322 -23.88 -8.79 -22.97
N SER A 323 -24.25 -8.93 -21.70
CA SER A 323 -25.61 -8.68 -21.24
C SER A 323 -25.86 -7.18 -21.05
N PRO A 324 -26.93 -6.60 -21.65
CA PRO A 324 -27.22 -5.17 -21.56
C PRO A 324 -27.68 -4.74 -20.16
N LYS A 325 -28.09 -5.68 -19.31
CA LYS A 325 -28.50 -5.43 -17.93
C LYS A 325 -28.16 -6.65 -17.09
N TRP A 326 -27.37 -6.45 -16.04
CA TRP A 326 -27.05 -7.55 -15.14
C TRP A 326 -28.24 -7.88 -14.24
N ASP A 327 -28.53 -9.18 -14.12
CA ASP A 327 -29.52 -9.70 -13.18
C ASP A 327 -28.82 -10.13 -11.89
N VAL A 328 -28.72 -9.17 -10.97
CA VAL A 328 -28.14 -9.39 -9.63
C VAL A 328 -29.27 -9.40 -8.62
N VAL A 329 -29.34 -10.47 -7.84
CA VAL A 329 -30.31 -10.63 -6.75
C VAL A 329 -29.61 -10.92 -5.43
N ILE A 330 -30.24 -10.54 -4.32
CA ILE A 330 -29.79 -10.95 -2.99
C ILE A 330 -30.38 -12.32 -2.68
N GLN A 331 -29.53 -13.32 -2.52
CA GLN A 331 -29.90 -14.68 -2.16
C GLN A 331 -29.75 -14.89 -0.65
N LYS A 332 -30.80 -15.39 0.02
CA LYS A 332 -30.73 -15.79 1.43
C LYS A 332 -29.92 -17.09 1.57
N THR A 333 -29.11 -17.17 2.60
CA THR A 333 -28.26 -18.34 2.91
C THR A 333 -28.67 -18.96 4.25
N SER A 334 -28.36 -20.24 4.44
CA SER A 334 -28.53 -20.92 5.75
C SER A 334 -27.44 -20.51 6.75
N TYR A 335 -26.29 -20.07 6.24
CA TYR A 335 -25.07 -19.69 6.96
C TYR A 335 -24.82 -18.18 6.89
N CYS A 336 -23.95 -17.66 7.77
CA CYS A 336 -23.54 -16.26 7.76
C CYS A 336 -22.40 -15.97 6.78
N VAL A 337 -22.51 -14.85 6.09
CA VAL A 337 -21.63 -14.37 5.02
C VAL A 337 -20.75 -13.26 5.58
N GLU A 338 -19.45 -13.51 5.64
CA GLU A 338 -18.47 -12.56 6.20
C GLU A 338 -18.43 -11.26 5.40
N TYR A 339 -18.38 -11.38 4.07
CA TYR A 339 -18.39 -10.24 3.16
C TYR A 339 -18.86 -10.67 1.78
N ASP A 340 -19.59 -9.79 1.10
CA ASP A 340 -19.86 -9.93 -0.31
C ASP A 340 -20.11 -8.58 -0.98
N LEU A 341 -19.74 -8.46 -2.26
CA LEU A 341 -19.78 -7.22 -3.04
C LEU A 341 -20.67 -7.37 -4.26
N HIS A 342 -21.45 -6.33 -4.56
CA HIS A 342 -22.28 -6.27 -5.74
C HIS A 342 -21.42 -6.43 -7.01
N PRO A 343 -21.79 -7.31 -7.97
CA PRO A 343 -21.00 -7.60 -9.15
C PRO A 343 -20.53 -6.37 -9.95
N TYR A 344 -21.37 -5.32 -10.08
CA TYR A 344 -20.96 -4.06 -10.73
C TYR A 344 -19.70 -3.42 -10.15
N CYS A 345 -19.42 -3.65 -8.87
CA CYS A 345 -18.26 -3.12 -8.17
C CYS A 345 -17.06 -4.08 -8.16
N GLN A 346 -17.22 -5.33 -8.65
CA GLN A 346 -16.23 -6.40 -8.56
C GLN A 346 -15.76 -6.93 -9.93
N GLN A 347 -16.67 -7.06 -10.90
CA GLN A 347 -16.46 -7.83 -12.12
C GLN A 347 -16.31 -6.97 -13.38
N THR A 348 -16.48 -5.65 -13.24
CA THR A 348 -16.32 -4.68 -14.32
C THR A 348 -14.86 -4.28 -14.45
N GLN A 349 -14.46 -3.69 -15.57
CA GLN A 349 -13.09 -3.17 -15.72
C GLN A 349 -12.82 -1.97 -14.81
N ASP A 350 -13.86 -1.16 -14.55
CA ASP A 350 -13.76 0.08 -13.76
C ASP A 350 -14.05 -0.14 -12.26
N LEU A 351 -14.61 -1.29 -11.88
CA LEU A 351 -14.78 -1.73 -10.49
C LEU A 351 -15.55 -0.71 -9.66
N CYS A 352 -14.95 -0.17 -8.60
CA CYS A 352 -15.54 0.88 -7.77
C CYS A 352 -15.79 2.20 -8.51
N LYS A 353 -15.18 2.40 -9.67
CA LYS A 353 -15.37 3.57 -10.54
C LYS A 353 -16.45 3.33 -11.60
N ASP A 354 -17.03 2.12 -11.70
CA ASP A 354 -18.12 1.85 -12.63
C ASP A 354 -19.32 2.75 -12.28
N PRO A 355 -19.87 3.53 -13.23
CA PRO A 355 -21.00 4.43 -12.97
C PRO A 355 -22.22 3.72 -12.37
N ARG A 356 -22.45 2.45 -12.69
CA ARG A 356 -23.53 1.64 -12.12
C ARG A 356 -23.24 1.31 -10.67
N CYS A 357 -21.99 0.98 -10.33
CA CYS A 357 -21.57 0.80 -8.93
C CYS A 357 -21.73 2.10 -8.13
N MET A 358 -21.30 3.24 -8.69
CA MET A 358 -21.42 4.54 -8.02
C MET A 358 -22.87 4.98 -7.76
N GLN A 359 -23.82 4.54 -8.60
CA GLN A 359 -25.25 4.83 -8.43
C GLN A 359 -25.93 4.01 -7.32
N LEU A 360 -25.35 2.88 -6.92
CA LEU A 360 -25.88 2.06 -5.83
C LEU A 360 -25.71 2.80 -4.50
N LYS A 361 -26.69 2.65 -3.61
CA LYS A 361 -26.55 3.09 -2.22
C LYS A 361 -25.56 2.21 -1.48
N LYS A 362 -24.99 2.71 -0.37
CA LYS A 362 -23.98 1.96 0.42
C LYS A 362 -24.48 0.57 0.83
N GLU A 363 -25.74 0.47 1.23
CA GLU A 363 -26.41 -0.78 1.63
C GLU A 363 -26.71 -1.73 0.45
N GLU A 364 -26.73 -1.24 -0.79
CA GLU A 364 -26.95 -2.03 -2.00
C GLU A 364 -25.64 -2.51 -2.62
N LYS A 365 -24.52 -1.84 -2.30
CA LYS A 365 -23.18 -2.23 -2.77
C LYS A 365 -22.66 -3.49 -2.07
N GLU A 366 -22.88 -3.61 -0.76
CA GLU A 366 -22.15 -4.59 0.08
C GLU A 366 -22.99 -5.22 1.19
N THR A 367 -22.77 -6.51 1.40
CA THR A 367 -23.32 -7.28 2.53
C THR A 367 -22.21 -7.90 3.39
N GLY A 368 -22.56 -8.37 4.59
CA GLY A 368 -21.65 -8.97 5.54
C GLY A 368 -21.26 -8.06 6.71
N LEU A 369 -20.10 -8.32 7.30
CA LEU A 369 -19.60 -7.64 8.49
C LEU A 369 -19.24 -6.18 8.22
N PRO A 370 -19.57 -5.25 9.14
CA PRO A 370 -19.27 -3.83 8.97
C PRO A 370 -17.80 -3.52 8.70
N PHE A 371 -16.88 -4.27 9.35
CA PHE A 371 -15.43 -4.09 9.17
C PHE A 371 -15.02 -4.14 7.70
N TRP A 372 -15.57 -5.09 6.93
CA TRP A 372 -15.21 -5.28 5.53
C TRP A 372 -15.96 -4.36 4.55
N LYS A 373 -17.03 -3.70 4.98
CA LYS A 373 -17.77 -2.78 4.12
C LYS A 373 -16.94 -1.53 3.80
N GLY A 374 -17.43 -0.76 2.83
CA GLY A 374 -16.79 0.43 2.31
C GLY A 374 -15.58 0.12 1.43
N LYS A 375 -15.57 -0.99 0.67
CA LYS A 375 -14.45 -1.33 -0.22
C LYS A 375 -14.14 -0.23 -1.25
N CYS A 376 -15.17 0.46 -1.72
CA CYS A 376 -15.04 1.57 -2.65
C CYS A 376 -14.80 2.92 -1.97
N GLU A 377 -14.85 2.95 -0.64
CA GLU A 377 -14.74 4.16 0.17
C GLU A 377 -13.34 4.25 0.78
N VAL A 378 -12.59 5.27 0.38
CA VAL A 378 -11.20 5.48 0.81
C VAL A 378 -11.07 5.53 2.33
N ARG A 379 -12.00 6.23 3.00
CA ARG A 379 -12.07 6.33 4.47
C ARG A 379 -12.14 4.94 5.14
N ASP A 380 -13.02 4.08 4.65
CA ASP A 380 -13.26 2.77 5.27
C ASP A 380 -12.07 1.82 5.03
N ASN A 381 -11.43 1.92 3.86
CA ASN A 381 -10.19 1.20 3.56
C ASN A 381 -9.02 1.63 4.45
N GLN A 382 -8.86 2.94 4.65
CA GLN A 382 -7.83 3.51 5.50
C GLN A 382 -8.00 3.09 6.96
N ARG A 383 -9.24 3.15 7.50
CA ARG A 383 -9.53 2.69 8.86
C ARG A 383 -9.22 1.22 9.08
N ARG A 384 -9.45 0.36 8.07
CA ARG A 384 -9.06 -1.05 8.14
C ARG A 384 -7.54 -1.21 8.22
N ALA A 385 -6.79 -0.47 7.41
CA ALA A 385 -5.33 -0.48 7.45
C ALA A 385 -4.81 -0.04 8.81
N GLU A 386 -5.39 1.02 9.38
CA GLU A 386 -5.03 1.52 10.70
C GLU A 386 -5.39 0.54 11.81
N ALA A 387 -6.53 -0.15 11.74
CA ALA A 387 -6.89 -1.17 12.72
C ALA A 387 -5.88 -2.35 12.73
N VAL A 388 -5.38 -2.75 11.55
CA VAL A 388 -4.31 -3.76 11.46
C VAL A 388 -3.00 -3.20 12.03
N ALA A 389 -2.62 -1.98 11.65
CA ALA A 389 -1.40 -1.35 12.12
C ALA A 389 -1.41 -1.12 13.65
N GLU A 390 -2.52 -0.63 14.21
CA GLU A 390 -2.70 -0.41 15.66
C GLU A 390 -2.52 -1.70 16.45
N TYR A 391 -2.94 -2.86 15.91
CA TYR A 391 -2.72 -4.14 16.58
C TYR A 391 -1.23 -4.43 16.78
N PHE A 392 -0.42 -4.25 15.75
CA PHE A 392 1.01 -4.59 15.80
C PHE A 392 1.87 -3.49 16.44
N LEU A 393 1.51 -2.23 16.20
CA LEU A 393 2.32 -1.06 16.51
C LEU A 393 1.80 -0.30 17.75
N GLY A 394 0.66 -0.73 18.28
CA GLY A 394 0.01 -0.16 19.46
C GLY A 394 -0.46 1.28 19.27
N ASP A 395 -0.61 1.99 20.39
CA ASP A 395 -1.11 3.36 20.43
C ASP A 395 -0.25 4.37 19.65
N SER A 396 0.95 3.99 19.22
CA SER A 396 1.86 4.88 18.47
C SER A 396 1.35 5.27 17.09
N VAL A 397 0.46 4.47 16.51
CA VAL A 397 -0.16 4.71 15.20
C VAL A 397 -1.65 5.04 15.27
N LYS A 398 -2.24 4.95 16.47
CA LYS A 398 -3.65 5.26 16.72
C LYS A 398 -3.93 6.73 16.38
N ASP A 399 -5.04 6.98 15.68
CA ASP A 399 -5.54 8.31 15.30
C ASP A 399 -4.53 9.19 14.54
N SER A 400 -3.62 8.57 13.79
CA SER A 400 -2.46 9.26 13.23
C SER A 400 -2.30 9.07 11.71
N HIS A 401 -3.13 8.21 11.11
CA HIS A 401 -3.02 7.70 9.74
C HIS A 401 -1.68 7.00 9.38
N TRP A 402 -0.78 6.82 10.34
CA TRP A 402 0.49 6.11 10.15
C TRP A 402 0.28 4.59 10.16
N LEU A 403 1.03 3.88 9.32
CA LEU A 403 0.91 2.43 9.12
C LEU A 403 2.23 1.68 9.39
N VAL A 404 3.26 2.38 9.88
CA VAL A 404 4.64 1.88 10.03
C VAL A 404 5.19 2.23 11.41
N ASP A 405 6.02 1.35 11.98
CA ASP A 405 6.57 1.52 13.34
C ASP A 405 7.60 2.63 13.43
N LYS A 406 7.41 3.56 14.37
CA LYS A 406 8.35 4.67 14.62
C LYS A 406 9.78 4.23 14.93
N ALA A 407 9.97 3.13 15.66
CA ALA A 407 11.29 2.61 15.98
C ALA A 407 12.00 2.04 14.73
N ALA A 408 11.26 1.36 13.84
CA ALA A 408 11.82 0.91 12.55
C ALA A 408 12.24 2.12 11.70
N MET A 409 11.42 3.17 11.71
CA MET A 409 11.68 4.42 11.00
C MET A 409 12.91 5.17 11.55
N ASP A 410 13.11 5.18 12.87
CA ASP A 410 14.29 5.81 13.49
C ASP A 410 15.57 4.98 13.30
N ALA A 411 15.45 3.65 13.12
CA ALA A 411 16.58 2.75 12.94
C ALA A 411 17.17 2.76 11.52
N SER A 412 16.36 3.08 10.51
CA SER A 412 16.79 3.10 9.10
C SER A 412 16.32 4.40 8.42
N PRO A 413 16.83 5.57 8.85
CA PRO A 413 16.30 6.83 8.39
C PRO A 413 16.44 6.98 6.87
N ALA A 414 17.53 6.53 6.26
CA ALA A 414 17.74 6.71 4.83
C ALA A 414 17.35 5.46 4.03
N CYS A 415 16.33 5.55 3.16
CA CYS A 415 16.21 4.64 2.01
C CYS A 415 17.30 4.93 0.95
N ALA A 416 18.09 5.99 1.13
CA ALA A 416 19.19 6.41 0.27
C ALA A 416 20.54 5.93 0.79
N SER A 417 21.39 5.50 -0.13
CA SER A 417 22.81 5.24 0.08
C SER A 417 23.50 6.54 0.37
N LYS A 418 24.42 6.55 1.35
CA LYS A 418 25.39 7.65 1.48
C LYS A 418 26.50 7.54 0.45
N ASP A 419 26.69 6.38 -0.16
CA ASP A 419 27.63 6.17 -1.26
C ASP A 419 27.05 6.74 -2.55
N SER A 420 27.60 7.87 -2.99
CA SER A 420 27.23 8.58 -4.21
C SER A 420 27.57 7.81 -5.50
N SER A 421 28.36 6.73 -5.41
CA SER A 421 28.65 5.84 -6.54
C SER A 421 27.57 4.77 -6.76
N VAL A 422 26.77 4.49 -5.74
CA VAL A 422 25.56 3.69 -5.88
C VAL A 422 24.48 4.66 -6.34
N PRO A 423 23.84 4.44 -7.50
CA PRO A 423 22.69 5.22 -7.92
C PRO A 423 21.51 4.90 -7.02
N ASN A 424 21.60 5.25 -5.73
CA ASN A 424 20.50 5.15 -4.80
C ASN A 424 19.69 6.44 -4.94
N GLN A 425 18.68 6.31 -5.78
CA GLN A 425 17.94 7.42 -6.35
C GLN A 425 17.03 8.11 -5.33
N CYS A 426 16.99 7.72 -4.05
CA CYS A 426 16.15 8.40 -3.05
C CYS A 426 16.66 9.78 -2.62
N THR A 427 17.29 10.51 -3.54
CA THR A 427 17.66 11.90 -3.39
C THR A 427 16.50 12.75 -3.90
N PRO A 428 15.84 13.53 -3.04
CA PRO A 428 14.82 14.47 -3.47
C PRO A 428 15.34 15.43 -4.55
N ASN A 429 14.55 15.70 -5.59
CA ASN A 429 14.75 16.88 -6.41
C ASN A 429 14.14 18.10 -5.69
N PRO A 430 14.49 19.33 -6.11
CA PRO A 430 13.86 20.51 -5.54
C PRO A 430 12.33 20.49 -5.68
N ASP A 431 11.81 20.17 -6.85
CA ASP A 431 10.39 20.26 -7.21
C ASP A 431 9.55 19.02 -6.83
N GLY A 432 10.17 18.02 -6.24
CA GLY A 432 9.58 16.72 -5.97
C GLY A 432 10.65 15.64 -6.09
N GLY A 433 10.27 14.39 -6.34
CA GLY A 433 11.24 13.35 -6.62
C GLY A 433 10.98 12.07 -5.86
N PRO A 434 11.90 11.11 -5.96
CA PRO A 434 11.91 9.93 -5.12
C PRO A 434 12.14 10.34 -3.66
N TYR A 435 11.15 10.08 -2.81
CA TYR A 435 11.24 10.26 -1.37
C TYR A 435 11.12 8.93 -0.67
N CYS A 436 11.92 8.79 0.38
CA CYS A 436 11.76 7.74 1.36
C CYS A 436 10.65 8.21 2.27
N THR A 437 9.40 7.86 1.95
CA THR A 437 8.31 8.15 2.86
C THR A 437 7.84 6.90 3.56
N ARG A 438 7.69 7.07 4.87
CA ARG A 438 7.15 6.12 5.82
C ARG A 438 5.72 5.69 5.49
N LEU A 439 4.98 6.50 4.74
CA LEU A 439 3.59 6.23 4.35
C LEU A 439 3.49 5.19 3.23
N PHE A 440 4.58 4.94 2.52
CA PHE A 440 4.69 3.91 1.48
C PHE A 440 5.44 2.68 1.99
N GLY A 441 5.28 2.35 3.27
CA GLY A 441 5.96 1.21 3.88
C GLY A 441 7.46 1.41 4.06
N GLY A 442 7.98 2.64 4.00
CA GLY A 442 9.43 2.88 4.02
C GLY A 442 10.11 2.52 2.69
N VAL A 443 9.36 2.52 1.59
CA VAL A 443 9.87 2.33 0.23
C VAL A 443 10.16 3.69 -0.39
N CYS A 444 11.30 3.80 -1.06
CA CYS A 444 11.58 4.98 -1.87
C CYS A 444 10.64 5.06 -3.08
N SER A 445 9.78 6.08 -3.11
CA SER A 445 8.81 6.27 -4.19
C SER A 445 8.81 7.70 -4.67
N SER A 446 8.59 7.88 -5.97
CA SER A 446 8.43 9.22 -6.55
C SER A 446 7.09 9.83 -6.17
N CYS A 447 7.13 11.10 -5.79
CA CYS A 447 5.98 11.97 -5.65
C CYS A 447 6.36 13.40 -6.06
N TYR A 448 5.38 14.28 -6.26
CA TYR A 448 5.64 15.68 -6.61
C TYR A 448 5.08 16.66 -5.57
N ILE A 449 5.71 17.83 -5.46
CA ILE A 449 5.17 18.95 -4.70
C ILE A 449 4.48 19.89 -5.71
N PRO A 450 3.18 20.16 -5.59
CA PRO A 450 2.45 21.01 -6.54
C PRO A 450 2.98 22.46 -6.50
N ASN A 451 2.96 23.14 -7.65
CA ASN A 451 3.27 24.58 -7.79
C ASN A 451 4.66 25.02 -7.27
N THR A 452 5.67 24.18 -7.43
CA THR A 452 7.07 24.56 -7.26
C THR A 452 7.58 25.40 -8.44
N ASP A 453 8.69 26.12 -8.24
CA ASP A 453 9.46 26.83 -9.27
C ASP A 453 10.94 26.40 -9.20
N PRO A 454 11.44 25.65 -10.21
CA PRO A 454 10.71 25.17 -11.39
C PRO A 454 9.60 24.13 -11.04
N PRO A 455 8.61 23.94 -11.92
CA PRO A 455 7.57 22.93 -11.71
C PRO A 455 8.12 21.52 -11.95
N TYR A 456 7.59 20.54 -11.21
CA TYR A 456 7.92 19.13 -11.40
C TYR A 456 7.65 18.69 -12.86
N PRO A 457 8.57 17.94 -13.52
CA PRO A 457 8.46 17.66 -14.96
C PRO A 457 7.24 16.82 -15.38
N ASP A 458 6.77 15.91 -14.53
CA ASP A 458 5.62 15.03 -14.83
C ASP A 458 4.75 14.79 -13.58
N PRO A 459 3.96 15.80 -13.17
CA PRO A 459 3.13 15.70 -11.96
C PRO A 459 1.93 14.78 -12.17
N THR A 460 1.59 14.41 -13.40
CA THR A 460 0.41 13.57 -13.69
C THR A 460 0.68 12.08 -13.53
N SER A 461 1.94 11.65 -13.66
CA SER A 461 2.33 10.24 -13.47
C SER A 461 2.68 9.88 -12.03
N GLN A 462 2.79 10.88 -11.15
CA GLN A 462 3.20 10.69 -9.77
C GLN A 462 2.11 11.17 -8.80
N PRO A 463 1.96 10.54 -7.63
CA PRO A 463 1.12 11.09 -6.57
C PRO A 463 1.74 12.38 -6.01
N MET A 464 0.92 13.22 -5.35
CA MET A 464 1.46 14.33 -4.55
C MET A 464 2.20 13.79 -3.34
N CYS A 465 3.21 14.51 -2.86
CA CYS A 465 3.94 14.11 -1.67
C CYS A 465 3.12 14.27 -0.38
N PRO A 466 3.43 13.51 0.68
CA PRO A 466 2.90 13.78 2.01
C PRO A 466 3.32 15.16 2.55
N TRP A 467 2.49 15.79 3.38
CA TRP A 467 2.74 17.13 3.93
C TRP A 467 4.09 17.27 4.65
N ASP A 468 4.50 16.21 5.33
CA ASP A 468 5.70 16.15 6.14
C ASP A 468 6.90 15.52 5.42
N VAL A 469 6.81 15.32 4.10
CA VAL A 469 7.89 14.71 3.29
C VAL A 469 9.25 15.40 3.50
N LEU A 470 9.27 16.72 3.70
CA LEU A 470 10.51 17.49 3.93
C LEU A 470 11.00 17.44 5.39
N LYS A 471 10.18 16.94 6.31
CA LYS A 471 10.51 16.77 7.73
C LYS A 471 10.98 15.35 8.04
N GLU A 472 10.64 14.38 7.20
CA GLU A 472 11.03 12.98 7.40
C GLU A 472 12.57 12.82 7.39
N LYS A 473 13.10 12.21 8.46
CA LYS A 473 14.52 11.83 8.54
C LYS A 473 14.81 10.82 7.44
N GLY A 474 15.87 11.02 6.66
CA GLY A 474 16.20 10.14 5.53
C GLY A 474 16.38 10.84 4.22
N ASN A 475 15.63 11.93 4.04
CA ASN A 475 15.69 12.80 2.87
C ASN A 475 16.92 13.74 2.90
N GLY A 476 17.89 13.44 3.78
CA GLY A 476 19.12 14.20 4.03
C GLY A 476 18.89 15.53 4.76
N GLU A 477 19.95 16.10 5.34
CA GLU A 477 20.01 17.52 5.69
C GLU A 477 19.90 18.45 4.45
N ALA A 478 19.69 17.86 3.27
CA ALA A 478 19.18 18.52 2.09
C ALA A 478 17.75 19.01 2.37
N LYS A 479 17.63 20.10 3.14
CA LYS A 479 16.67 21.13 2.74
C LYS A 479 16.87 21.25 1.23
N PRO A 480 15.85 21.08 0.39
CA PRO A 480 16.05 21.34 -1.01
C PRO A 480 16.29 22.85 -1.12
N VAL A 481 17.55 23.27 -1.03
CA VAL A 481 17.98 24.67 -0.82
C VAL A 481 17.55 25.54 -2.00
N GLN A 482 17.01 24.92 -3.05
CA GLN A 482 16.59 25.55 -4.29
C GLN A 482 15.09 25.47 -4.57
N THR A 483 14.29 24.73 -3.81
CA THR A 483 12.84 24.72 -4.07
C THR A 483 12.24 26.04 -3.66
N LYS A 484 11.58 26.68 -4.60
CA LYS A 484 10.72 27.83 -4.34
C LYS A 484 9.30 27.44 -4.70
N CYS A 485 8.35 28.10 -4.05
CA CYS A 485 6.97 28.02 -4.49
C CYS A 485 6.72 29.11 -5.53
N ALA A 486 6.02 28.76 -6.60
CA ALA A 486 5.55 29.74 -7.59
C ALA A 486 4.52 30.73 -7.01
N SER A 487 3.90 30.36 -5.88
CA SER A 487 2.87 31.12 -5.18
C SER A 487 2.97 30.91 -3.67
N GLU A 488 2.73 31.97 -2.91
CA GLU A 488 2.58 31.92 -1.46
C GLU A 488 1.14 31.61 -1.01
N ASP A 489 0.20 31.45 -1.96
CA ASP A 489 -1.19 31.11 -1.64
C ASP A 489 -1.29 29.65 -1.16
N PRO A 490 -1.87 29.37 0.03
CA PRO A 490 -2.15 28.01 0.48
C PRO A 490 -2.94 27.16 -0.49
N LEU A 491 -3.80 27.75 -1.33
CA LEU A 491 -4.53 27.03 -2.38
C LEU A 491 -3.58 26.43 -3.44
N SER A 492 -2.38 26.99 -3.58
CA SER A 492 -1.32 26.43 -4.42
C SER A 492 -0.57 25.28 -3.74
N LEU A 493 -0.85 24.99 -2.46
CA LEU A 493 -0.35 23.88 -1.64
C LEU A 493 1.16 23.88 -1.35
N CYS A 494 2.03 24.33 -2.26
CA CYS A 494 3.49 24.31 -2.12
C CYS A 494 3.99 24.86 -0.76
N CYS A 495 3.54 26.04 -0.38
CA CYS A 495 4.03 26.70 0.84
C CYS A 495 3.63 25.97 2.12
N LEU A 496 2.59 25.12 2.06
CA LEU A 496 2.12 24.33 3.20
C LEU A 496 3.10 23.22 3.58
N TYR A 497 3.97 22.79 2.66
CA TYR A 497 5.09 21.87 2.93
C TYR A 497 6.23 22.52 3.74
N GLY A 498 6.14 23.81 4.06
CA GLY A 498 7.20 24.56 4.76
C GLY A 498 8.24 25.16 3.82
N ILE A 499 7.93 25.30 2.54
CA ILE A 499 8.78 25.92 1.53
C ILE A 499 8.43 27.42 1.46
N GLY A 500 9.37 28.28 1.83
CA GLY A 500 9.17 29.73 1.82
C GLY A 500 8.10 30.21 2.81
N THR A 501 7.49 31.36 2.50
CA THR A 501 6.39 31.97 3.25
C THR A 501 5.05 31.58 2.65
N CYS A 502 4.05 31.36 3.50
CA CYS A 502 2.72 30.89 3.07
C CYS A 502 1.66 31.96 3.30
N GLY A 503 1.80 33.09 2.59
CA GLY A 503 0.83 34.18 2.52
C GLY A 503 0.34 34.69 3.89
N ASN A 504 -0.75 35.46 3.86
CA ASN A 504 -1.43 35.92 5.07
C ASN A 504 -2.54 34.92 5.46
N VAL A 505 -2.19 33.70 5.84
CA VAL A 505 -3.15 32.85 6.57
C VAL A 505 -3.19 33.32 8.02
N THR A 506 -4.38 33.68 8.50
CA THR A 506 -4.57 34.02 9.91
C THR A 506 -4.76 32.74 10.73
N GLY A 507 -4.16 32.75 11.92
CA GLY A 507 -4.15 31.62 12.83
C GLY A 507 -2.96 30.69 12.64
N THR A 508 -2.67 29.92 13.68
CA THR A 508 -1.57 28.95 13.69
C THR A 508 -2.05 27.52 13.91
N ASP A 509 -3.28 27.32 14.40
CA ASP A 509 -3.82 26.01 14.77
C ASP A 509 -5.35 25.94 14.60
N GLY A 510 -5.97 24.83 15.00
CA GLY A 510 -7.40 24.63 14.82
C GLY A 510 -8.28 25.62 15.59
N SER A 511 -7.74 26.23 16.66
CA SER A 511 -8.45 27.15 17.55
C SER A 511 -8.59 28.56 16.97
N ASP A 512 -7.71 28.96 16.05
CA ASP A 512 -7.65 30.33 15.52
C ASP A 512 -7.56 30.43 14.00
N ALA A 513 -7.30 29.33 13.27
CA ALA A 513 -7.32 29.31 11.81
C ALA A 513 -8.63 29.86 11.24
N GLU A 514 -8.54 30.59 10.12
CA GLU A 514 -9.72 31.14 9.45
C GLU A 514 -10.68 30.03 8.98
N LEU A 515 -12.00 30.18 9.14
CA LEU A 515 -13.00 29.21 8.67
C LEU A 515 -13.23 29.30 7.15
N THR A 516 -12.14 29.21 6.40
CA THR A 516 -12.07 29.20 4.93
C THR A 516 -11.33 27.95 4.45
N VAL A 517 -11.36 27.68 3.14
CA VAL A 517 -10.55 26.61 2.53
C VAL A 517 -9.05 26.75 2.88
N LYS A 518 -8.53 27.97 3.00
CA LYS A 518 -7.11 28.20 3.34
C LYS A 518 -6.79 27.81 4.77
N GLY A 519 -7.65 28.16 5.73
CA GLY A 519 -7.49 27.72 7.12
C GLY A 519 -7.73 26.21 7.28
N PHE A 520 -8.65 25.62 6.53
CA PHE A 520 -8.82 24.17 6.49
C PHE A 520 -7.55 23.45 6.01
N LEU A 521 -6.94 23.92 4.91
CA LEU A 521 -5.67 23.36 4.43
C LEU A 521 -4.53 23.56 5.43
N LEU A 522 -4.49 24.71 6.12
CA LEU A 522 -3.54 25.00 7.18
C LEU A 522 -3.63 23.98 8.31
N VAL A 523 -4.86 23.63 8.74
CA VAL A 523 -5.09 22.65 9.81
C VAL A 523 -4.86 21.23 9.32
N THR A 524 -5.27 20.91 8.08
CA THR A 524 -5.06 19.59 7.45
C THR A 524 -3.58 19.23 7.40
N ARG A 525 -2.70 20.17 7.01
CA ARG A 525 -1.25 19.91 6.96
C ARG A 525 -0.59 19.65 8.31
N MET A 526 -1.29 19.94 9.42
CA MET A 526 -0.77 19.67 10.77
C MET A 526 -0.81 18.18 11.08
N GLN A 527 -1.65 17.43 10.35
CA GLN A 527 -1.83 15.99 10.54
C GLN A 527 -2.19 15.64 12.00
N ASP A 528 -2.99 16.49 12.64
CA ASP A 528 -3.39 16.36 14.04
C ASP A 528 -4.92 16.37 14.15
N ASN A 529 -5.47 15.23 14.57
CA ASN A 529 -6.90 15.07 14.73
C ASN A 529 -7.50 16.04 15.76
N LYS A 530 -6.78 16.36 16.83
CA LYS A 530 -7.27 17.30 17.86
C LYS A 530 -7.40 18.70 17.29
N GLU A 531 -6.45 19.13 16.48
CA GLU A 531 -6.52 20.43 15.81
C GLU A 531 -7.63 20.46 14.76
N MET A 532 -7.81 19.39 13.99
CA MET A 532 -8.93 19.31 13.03
C MET A 532 -10.29 19.31 13.73
N VAL A 533 -10.44 18.63 14.86
CA VAL A 533 -11.67 18.65 15.67
C VAL A 533 -11.97 20.04 16.24
N LYS A 534 -10.96 20.76 16.76
CA LYS A 534 -11.14 22.15 17.22
C LYS A 534 -11.62 23.07 16.10
N PHE A 535 -11.02 22.93 14.92
CA PHE A 535 -11.39 23.68 13.73
C PHE A 535 -12.84 23.37 13.31
N ALA A 536 -13.22 22.09 13.29
CA ALA A 536 -14.56 21.64 12.97
C ALA A 536 -15.61 22.07 13.99
N GLN A 537 -15.27 22.08 15.29
CA GLN A 537 -16.15 22.62 16.34
C GLN A 537 -16.46 24.11 16.11
N ARG A 538 -15.44 24.92 15.83
CA ARG A 538 -15.62 26.34 15.50
C ARG A 538 -16.46 26.53 14.24
N TYR A 539 -16.26 25.67 13.24
CA TYR A 539 -17.11 25.64 12.06
C TYR A 539 -18.58 25.42 12.46
N VAL A 540 -18.89 24.36 13.21
CA VAL A 540 -20.26 24.06 13.71
C VAL A 540 -20.87 25.24 14.46
N GLU A 541 -20.12 25.84 15.39
CA GLU A 541 -20.56 26.98 16.20
C GLU A 541 -20.87 28.23 15.35
N SER A 542 -20.04 28.49 14.33
CA SER A 542 -20.25 29.62 13.40
C SER A 542 -21.58 29.50 12.62
N PHE A 543 -22.03 28.26 12.39
CA PHE A 543 -23.33 27.93 11.77
C PHE A 543 -24.44 27.65 12.81
N LYS A 544 -24.22 28.01 14.08
CA LYS A 544 -25.18 27.88 15.19
C LYS A 544 -25.59 26.43 15.51
N GLY A 545 -24.74 25.47 15.16
CA GLY A 545 -24.85 24.10 15.64
C GLY A 545 -24.21 23.95 17.02
N ALA A 546 -24.36 22.76 17.60
CA ALA A 546 -23.65 22.34 18.80
C ALA A 546 -23.19 20.89 18.65
N VAL A 547 -21.96 20.61 19.07
CA VAL A 547 -21.48 19.22 19.19
C VAL A 547 -22.11 18.61 20.44
N VAL A 548 -22.95 17.59 20.25
CA VAL A 548 -23.71 16.91 21.31
C VAL A 548 -23.11 15.55 21.69
N ASP A 549 -22.33 14.95 20.79
CA ASP A 549 -21.53 13.75 21.05
C ASP A 549 -20.12 13.97 20.53
N GLN A 550 -19.20 14.23 21.45
CA GLN A 550 -17.80 14.53 21.14
C GLN A 550 -17.08 13.34 20.50
N ALA A 551 -17.41 12.11 20.89
CA ALA A 551 -16.74 10.92 20.40
C ALA A 551 -17.17 10.61 18.96
N ALA A 552 -18.48 10.62 18.71
CA ALA A 552 -19.01 10.44 17.36
C ALA A 552 -18.52 11.55 16.40
N PHE A 553 -18.52 12.80 16.87
CA PHE A 553 -18.00 13.92 16.08
C PHE A 553 -16.51 13.76 15.76
N SER A 554 -15.69 13.44 16.78
CA SER A 554 -14.25 13.24 16.58
C SER A 554 -13.95 12.10 15.60
N ASP A 555 -14.72 11.01 15.64
CA ASP A 555 -14.58 9.90 14.70
C ASP A 555 -14.90 10.35 13.26
N ASP A 556 -15.97 11.12 13.04
CA ASP A 556 -16.33 11.62 11.72
C ASP A 556 -15.27 12.57 11.14
N ILE A 557 -14.77 13.49 11.96
CA ILE A 557 -13.78 14.50 11.57
C ILE A 557 -12.40 13.89 11.32
N TYR A 558 -12.05 12.80 11.99
CA TYR A 558 -10.78 12.11 11.76
C TYR A 558 -10.53 11.80 10.29
N SER A 559 -11.60 11.48 9.54
CA SER A 559 -11.48 11.15 8.11
C SER A 559 -11.37 12.34 7.16
N THR A 560 -11.53 13.58 7.65
CA THR A 560 -11.58 14.77 6.78
C THR A 560 -10.21 15.35 6.46
N TRP A 561 -9.17 14.87 7.13
CA TRP A 561 -7.78 15.22 6.82
C TRP A 561 -7.03 13.98 6.36
N HIS A 562 -6.00 14.22 5.58
CA HIS A 562 -5.11 13.17 5.10
C HIS A 562 -3.67 13.67 5.18
N TYR A 563 -2.74 12.73 5.21
CA TYR A 563 -1.33 13.04 5.23
C TYR A 563 -0.82 13.56 3.88
N GLN A 564 -1.52 13.30 2.78
CA GLN A 564 -1.31 13.96 1.50
C GLN A 564 -2.26 15.17 1.33
N PRO A 565 -1.86 16.17 0.53
CA PRO A 565 -2.77 17.23 0.12
C PRO A 565 -3.94 16.70 -0.68
N PRO A 566 -5.11 17.36 -0.61
CA PRO A 566 -6.19 17.10 -1.54
C PRO A 566 -5.81 17.58 -2.95
N THR A 567 -6.07 16.76 -3.97
CA THR A 567 -5.87 17.13 -5.40
C THR A 567 -6.75 18.30 -5.81
N LEU A 568 -7.92 18.43 -5.18
CA LEU A 568 -8.90 19.49 -5.41
C LEU A 568 -9.26 20.15 -4.06
N PRO A 569 -8.52 21.18 -3.63
CA PRO A 569 -8.70 21.78 -2.30
C PRO A 569 -10.11 22.29 -2.00
N GLU A 570 -10.79 22.88 -2.99
CA GLU A 570 -12.16 23.38 -2.84
C GLU A 570 -13.17 22.25 -2.68
N GLN A 571 -12.99 21.14 -3.42
CA GLN A 571 -13.82 19.96 -3.27
C GLN A 571 -13.63 19.34 -1.88
N ALA A 572 -12.38 19.20 -1.42
CA ALA A 572 -12.08 18.70 -0.08
C ALA A 572 -12.71 19.57 1.03
N TRP A 573 -12.71 20.89 0.87
CA TRP A 573 -13.42 21.80 1.78
C TRP A 573 -14.94 21.59 1.76
N SER A 574 -15.53 21.38 0.58
CA SER A 574 -16.95 21.04 0.45
C SER A 574 -17.27 19.70 1.12
N ASP A 575 -16.41 18.69 0.94
CA ASP A 575 -16.57 17.37 1.53
C ASP A 575 -16.41 17.40 3.06
N PHE A 576 -15.48 18.21 3.57
CA PHE A 576 -15.36 18.52 5.00
C PHE A 576 -16.66 19.12 5.55
N GLY A 577 -17.19 20.16 4.92
CA GLY A 577 -18.45 20.78 5.34
C GLY A 577 -19.63 19.80 5.30
N SER A 578 -19.69 18.96 4.27
CA SER A 578 -20.70 17.89 4.14
C SER A 578 -20.58 16.88 5.30
N THR A 579 -19.36 16.42 5.60
CA THR A 579 -19.09 15.48 6.70
C THR A 579 -19.50 16.06 8.05
N VAL A 580 -19.13 17.31 8.33
CA VAL A 580 -19.52 18.02 9.55
C VAL A 580 -21.04 18.13 9.66
N ASN A 581 -21.72 18.48 8.57
CA ASN A 581 -23.17 18.66 8.55
C ASN A 581 -23.95 17.36 8.73
N GLN A 582 -23.40 16.24 8.26
CA GLN A 582 -23.99 14.90 8.35
C GLN A 582 -23.58 14.15 9.62
N SER A 583 -22.62 14.66 10.39
CA SER A 583 -22.15 13.99 11.59
C SER A 583 -23.29 13.80 12.60
N SER A 584 -23.41 12.56 13.08
CA SER A 584 -24.37 12.21 14.13
C SER A 584 -24.06 12.87 15.47
N GLY A 585 -22.83 13.36 15.65
CA GLY A 585 -22.40 14.08 16.86
C GLY A 585 -22.79 15.55 16.89
N VAL A 586 -23.48 16.07 15.87
CA VAL A 586 -23.88 17.49 15.77
C VAL A 586 -25.40 17.63 15.85
N SER A 587 -25.85 18.60 16.65
CA SER A 587 -27.23 19.08 16.67
C SER A 587 -27.31 20.47 16.07
N TRP A 588 -28.06 20.62 15.00
CA TRP A 588 -28.35 21.91 14.37
C TRP A 588 -29.58 22.54 15.00
N ASN A 589 -29.53 23.84 15.33
CA ASN A 589 -30.70 24.56 15.84
C ASN A 589 -31.51 25.15 14.65
N PRO A 590 -32.66 24.56 14.26
CA PRO A 590 -33.44 25.04 13.11
C PRO A 590 -34.10 26.40 13.36
N SER A 591 -34.16 26.88 14.62
CA SER A 591 -34.94 28.05 15.02
C SER A 591 -34.19 29.38 14.87
N LYS A 592 -32.91 29.38 14.48
CA LYS A 592 -32.15 30.61 14.25
C LYS A 592 -31.83 30.73 12.76
N PRO A 593 -32.33 31.76 12.04
CA PRO A 593 -32.06 31.92 10.62
C PRO A 593 -30.55 31.89 10.38
N THR A 594 -30.15 31.10 9.39
CA THR A 594 -28.75 30.98 8.93
C THR A 594 -28.21 32.39 8.71
N PRO A 595 -27.04 32.76 9.26
CA PRO A 595 -26.45 34.06 8.98
C PRO A 595 -26.36 34.22 7.47
N LYS A 596 -26.94 35.31 6.95
CA LYS A 596 -26.78 35.67 5.53
C LYS A 596 -25.28 35.64 5.23
N PRO A 597 -24.82 34.95 4.18
CA PRO A 597 -23.40 34.95 3.81
C PRO A 597 -22.92 36.40 3.79
N SER A 598 -21.86 36.69 4.54
CA SER A 598 -21.35 38.06 4.70
C SER A 598 -21.10 38.63 3.31
N GLY A 599 -21.76 39.74 3.00
CA GLY A 599 -21.86 40.28 1.66
C GLY A 599 -20.52 40.58 1.02
N GLY A 600 -20.03 39.65 0.19
CA GLY A 600 -19.27 39.97 -1.00
C GLY A 600 -20.27 40.33 -2.10
N GLY A 601 -20.32 41.62 -2.47
CA GLY A 601 -21.12 42.25 -3.53
C GLY A 601 -21.93 41.32 -4.47
N GLY A 602 -23.10 40.88 -4.02
CA GLY A 602 -24.04 40.03 -4.76
C GLY A 602 -24.86 40.77 -5.82
N GLY A 603 -24.23 41.62 -6.63
CA GLY A 603 -24.85 42.27 -7.79
C GLY A 603 -24.44 41.66 -9.13
N LEU A 604 -23.31 40.92 -9.19
CA LEU A 604 -22.72 40.44 -10.44
C LEU A 604 -22.70 38.91 -10.60
N THR A 605 -22.78 38.13 -9.51
CA THR A 605 -22.68 36.66 -9.58
C THR A 605 -23.88 36.00 -10.25
N TRP A 606 -25.10 36.53 -10.09
CA TRP A 606 -26.26 36.00 -10.81
C TRP A 606 -26.15 36.25 -12.33
N LEU A 607 -25.56 37.39 -12.72
CA LEU A 607 -25.32 37.71 -14.12
C LEU A 607 -24.27 36.76 -14.73
N TRP A 608 -23.20 36.46 -13.99
CA TRP A 608 -22.18 35.49 -14.43
C TRP A 608 -22.71 34.06 -14.52
N ILE A 609 -23.57 33.61 -13.59
CA ILE A 609 -24.19 32.29 -13.69
C ILE A 609 -25.07 32.19 -14.94
N VAL A 610 -25.86 33.23 -15.25
CA VAL A 610 -26.66 33.27 -16.48
C VAL A 610 -25.77 33.29 -17.72
N ILE A 611 -24.68 34.07 -17.73
CA ILE A 611 -23.73 34.12 -18.84
C ILE A 611 -23.04 32.76 -19.03
N VAL A 612 -22.59 32.12 -17.97
CA VAL A 612 -21.93 30.80 -18.03
C VAL A 612 -22.92 29.73 -18.50
N VAL A 613 -24.16 29.73 -18.02
CA VAL A 613 -25.19 28.78 -18.49
C VAL A 613 -25.52 29.03 -19.96
N VAL A 614 -25.61 30.28 -20.41
CA VAL A 614 -25.84 30.61 -21.83
C VAL A 614 -24.64 30.21 -22.70
N VAL A 615 -23.41 30.47 -22.26
CA VAL A 615 -22.19 30.10 -22.98
C VAL A 615 -22.05 28.57 -23.04
N LEU A 616 -22.31 27.85 -21.95
CA LEU A 616 -22.30 26.38 -21.94
C LEU A 616 -23.41 25.79 -22.80
N ALA A 617 -24.60 26.40 -22.82
CA ALA A 617 -25.68 25.99 -23.71
C ALA A 617 -25.32 26.21 -25.19
N LEU A 618 -24.68 27.35 -25.51
CA LEU A 618 -24.22 27.65 -26.88
C LEU A 618 -23.05 26.76 -27.31
N LEU A 619 -22.09 26.48 -26.42
CA LEU A 619 -20.98 25.57 -26.68
C LEU A 619 -21.47 24.12 -26.80
N GLY A 620 -22.41 23.69 -25.95
CA GLY A 620 -23.04 22.38 -26.03
C GLY A 620 -23.84 22.21 -27.33
N PHE A 621 -24.58 23.23 -27.75
CA PHE A 621 -25.28 23.23 -29.03
C PHE A 621 -24.32 23.21 -30.23
N GLY A 622 -23.22 23.96 -30.16
CA GLY A 622 -22.15 23.95 -31.16
C GLY A 622 -21.46 22.58 -31.28
N ALA A 623 -21.10 21.96 -30.15
CA ALA A 623 -20.50 20.63 -30.11
C ALA A 623 -21.46 19.54 -30.61
N PHE A 624 -22.75 19.66 -30.30
CA PHE A 624 -23.79 18.75 -30.81
C PHE A 624 -23.93 18.85 -32.33
N LYS A 625 -24.01 20.07 -32.89
CA LYS A 625 -24.05 20.31 -34.34
C LYS A 625 -22.77 19.84 -35.04
N TYR A 626 -21.61 20.04 -34.41
CA TYR A 626 -20.32 19.58 -34.93
C TYR A 626 -20.21 18.05 -34.97
N ARG A 627 -20.64 17.35 -33.90
CA ARG A 627 -20.74 15.88 -33.89
C ARG A 627 -21.70 15.35 -34.95
N GLN A 628 -22.86 15.99 -35.12
CA GLN A 628 -23.82 15.61 -36.15
C GLN A 628 -23.24 15.77 -37.57
N SER A 629 -22.39 16.78 -37.78
CA SER A 629 -21.65 16.99 -39.04
C SER A 629 -20.55 15.95 -39.28
N GLN A 630 -19.85 15.50 -38.23
CA GLN A 630 -18.79 14.48 -38.35
C GLN A 630 -19.36 13.08 -38.62
N GLN A 631 -20.49 12.74 -38.00
CA GLN A 631 -21.18 11.46 -38.26
C GLN A 631 -21.69 11.32 -39.71
N ALA A 632 -21.87 12.42 -40.43
CA ALA A 632 -22.23 12.40 -41.85
C ALA A 632 -21.02 12.22 -42.79
N ARG A 633 -19.79 12.15 -42.28
CA ARG A 633 -18.56 12.21 -43.09
C ARG A 633 -17.58 11.04 -42.92
N GLU A 634 -17.84 10.05 -42.08
CA GLU A 634 -16.94 8.89 -41.98
C GLU A 634 -17.26 7.82 -43.04
N PRO A 635 -16.31 7.50 -43.94
CA PRO A 635 -16.42 6.33 -44.80
C PRO A 635 -16.06 5.06 -44.01
N LEU A 636 -16.85 4.00 -44.23
CA LEU A 636 -16.65 2.67 -43.66
C LEU A 636 -15.25 2.12 -44.00
N LEU A 637 -14.42 1.88 -42.99
CA LEU A 637 -13.18 1.11 -43.09
C LEU A 637 -13.29 -0.21 -42.27
N PRO A 638 -12.64 -1.29 -42.72
CA PRO A 638 -12.91 -2.65 -42.27
C PRO A 638 -12.21 -2.99 -40.94
N SER A 639 -12.90 -3.77 -40.11
CA SER A 639 -12.44 -4.24 -38.80
C SER A 639 -11.29 -5.24 -38.92
N GLY A 640 -10.11 -4.88 -38.41
CA GLY A 640 -8.97 -5.77 -38.15
C GLY A 640 -8.87 -6.14 -36.66
N GLN A 641 -8.54 -7.39 -36.41
CA GLN A 641 -8.55 -8.12 -35.14
C GLN A 641 -7.63 -7.55 -34.05
N ASN A 642 -8.05 -7.64 -32.79
CA ASN A 642 -7.21 -7.50 -31.59
C ASN A 642 -7.18 -8.85 -30.83
N PRO A 643 -6.03 -9.30 -30.31
CA PRO A 643 -5.89 -10.58 -29.61
C PRO A 643 -6.30 -10.49 -28.13
N HIS A 644 -7.05 -11.49 -27.67
CA HIS A 644 -7.42 -11.74 -26.28
C HIS A 644 -6.22 -12.25 -25.47
N VAL A 645 -5.97 -11.63 -24.30
CA VAL A 645 -5.18 -12.22 -23.21
C VAL A 645 -6.16 -12.87 -22.24
N GLN A 646 -6.11 -14.19 -22.11
CA GLN A 646 -6.87 -14.95 -21.11
C GLN A 646 -6.08 -14.99 -19.80
N MET A 647 -6.65 -14.42 -18.73
CA MET A 647 -6.27 -14.76 -17.37
C MET A 647 -6.81 -16.16 -17.05
N SER A 648 -5.93 -17.09 -16.72
CA SER A 648 -6.29 -18.44 -16.29
C SER A 648 -6.53 -18.42 -14.78
N ASN A 649 -7.67 -19.00 -14.37
CA ASN A 649 -8.05 -19.26 -12.98
C ASN A 649 -7.24 -20.39 -12.35
#